data_AF-A0AB32W546-F1
#
_entry.id   AF-A0AB32W546-F1
#
_cell.length_a   1.000
_cell.length_b   1.000
_cell.length_c   1.000
_cell.angle_alpha   90.00
_cell.angle_beta   90.00
_cell.angle_gamma   90.00
#
_symmetry.space_group_name_H-M   'P 1'
#
loop_
_entity.id
_entity.type
_entity.pdbx_description
1 polymer ?
#
loop_
_entity_poly.entity_id
_entity_poly.type
_entity_poly.pdbx_seq_one_letter_code
_entity_poly.pdbx_strand_id
1 'polypeptide(L)'
;MIFDQVWLEKRYVGSHHTSEWFNTAGRNVKTGLIASVIVSQWTWAATILQSSNVAWEYGISGPFWYASGATIQVLLFGVMAIEIKRKAPHAHTVCEIVKARWGKAAHIVFLAFCLLTNIIVTAMLLLGGSAVVNALTGVNIYAASFLIPLGVIVYTLAGGLKATFLASYIHSVFVHVALVIFVYLVYTASDKLGSPSIVYDRLREIASKSRICHEPISHNGQSCGPISGNYKGSYLTMLSSGGLVFGIINIVGNFGTVFVDNGYWVSAIAARPSSTHRGYLLGGLVWFAVPFSLATSLGLGALALDLPLTEDEASHGLVPPATAIALMGKGGSLLLLMMLFMAVTSAGSSELIAVSSLCTYDIYRTYINPDASGKKILSVSRAVVLGFGCFMGLFAVILNKAGVSLGWMYLAMGVLIGSAVLPIAFMLLWRKANAMGAILGTIVGCIFGIITWLSVAAVEYGRVNLDTSGRNAPMLAGNLVSILTGGAIHAVCSLLWPHNYNWDTTRQITIVEKEESDLPAEEFKEEKLKKAKSWIMKWGVGFTIVIVILWPLLSLPAGEFSVGYFTFWAVIAIAWGTIGSAVIIALPLIESWETIKSVYVGMFTNDRLMEKVEEMNFKLNSIMLAIPEAEKAYLLEKEKAK
;
A
#
# COMPACT_ATOMS: atom_id res chain seq x y z
N MET A 1 -20.97 -0.87 -13.06
CA MET A 1 -20.41 0.35 -12.44
C MET A 1 -19.09 0.79 -13.09
N ILE A 2 -17.98 0.04 -13.04
CA ILE A 2 -16.69 0.48 -13.63
C ILE A 2 -16.64 0.30 -15.16
N PHE A 3 -17.23 -0.77 -15.70
CA PHE A 3 -17.40 -0.96 -17.15
C PHE A 3 -18.20 0.17 -17.80
N ASP A 4 -19.27 0.61 -17.12
CA ASP A 4 -20.06 1.76 -17.54
C ASP A 4 -19.20 3.02 -17.57
N GLN A 5 -18.26 3.17 -16.63
CA GLN A 5 -17.48 4.39 -16.51
C GLN A 5 -16.34 4.54 -17.50
N VAL A 6 -15.58 3.47 -17.78
CA VAL A 6 -14.55 3.45 -18.84
C VAL A 6 -15.21 3.69 -20.19
N TRP A 7 -16.44 3.19 -20.37
CA TRP A 7 -17.28 3.47 -21.53
C TRP A 7 -17.80 4.92 -21.54
N LEU A 8 -18.28 5.45 -20.41
CA LEU A 8 -18.74 6.84 -20.26
C LEU A 8 -17.60 7.83 -20.55
N GLU A 9 -16.39 7.61 -20.04
CA GLU A 9 -15.25 8.51 -20.28
C GLU A 9 -14.83 8.47 -21.75
N LYS A 10 -14.74 7.27 -22.35
CA LYS A 10 -14.48 7.13 -23.78
C LYS A 10 -15.57 7.79 -24.64
N ARG A 11 -16.82 7.74 -24.21
CA ARG A 11 -17.98 8.25 -24.98
C ARG A 11 -18.21 9.75 -24.83
N TYR A 12 -18.02 10.32 -23.63
CA TYR A 12 -18.35 11.72 -23.34
C TYR A 12 -17.12 12.62 -23.14
N VAL A 13 -15.93 12.07 -22.90
CA VAL A 13 -14.68 12.83 -22.68
C VAL A 13 -13.64 12.58 -23.78
N GLY A 14 -13.75 11.47 -24.53
CA GLY A 14 -12.92 11.20 -25.72
C GLY A 14 -11.55 10.59 -25.42
N SER A 15 -11.38 9.87 -24.31
CA SER A 15 -10.10 9.26 -23.94
C SER A 15 -9.67 8.11 -24.87
N HIS A 16 -8.43 8.15 -25.39
CA HIS A 16 -7.81 7.07 -26.16
C HIS A 16 -7.08 6.09 -25.22
N HIS A 17 -7.31 4.78 -25.38
CA HIS A 17 -6.76 3.74 -24.49
C HIS A 17 -5.60 3.01 -25.16
N THR A 18 -4.37 3.47 -24.92
CA THR A 18 -3.11 2.90 -25.39
C THR A 18 -2.42 2.05 -24.31
N SER A 19 -1.31 1.39 -24.65
CA SER A 19 -0.50 0.64 -23.67
C SER A 19 0.19 1.56 -22.65
N GLU A 20 0.61 2.75 -23.08
CA GLU A 20 1.11 3.82 -22.21
C GLU A 20 0.01 4.32 -21.27
N TRP A 21 -1.20 4.53 -21.79
CA TRP A 21 -2.36 4.91 -20.99
C TRP A 21 -2.72 3.84 -19.95
N PHE A 22 -2.65 2.56 -20.34
CA PHE A 22 -2.91 1.42 -19.46
C PHE A 22 -1.92 1.33 -18.29
N ASN A 23 -0.65 1.72 -18.47
CA ASN A 23 0.41 1.58 -17.46
C ASN A 23 0.75 2.88 -16.70
N THR A 24 0.37 4.06 -17.20
CA THR A 24 0.75 5.35 -16.57
C THR A 24 -0.42 6.23 -16.18
N ALA A 25 -1.65 5.80 -16.48
CA ALA A 25 -2.89 6.58 -16.29
C ALA A 25 -2.82 8.01 -16.88
N GLY A 26 -2.05 8.23 -17.94
CA GLY A 26 -1.88 9.53 -18.60
C GLY A 26 -1.17 10.59 -17.75
N ARG A 27 -0.57 10.22 -16.62
CA ARG A 27 0.24 11.09 -15.74
C ARG A 27 -0.46 12.34 -15.17
N ASN A 28 -1.80 12.45 -15.24
CA ASN A 28 -2.56 13.68 -14.95
C ASN A 28 -3.45 13.59 -13.69
N VAL A 29 -3.06 12.82 -12.69
CA VAL A 29 -3.86 12.65 -11.45
C VAL A 29 -3.69 13.87 -10.52
N LYS A 30 -4.81 14.44 -10.02
CA LYS A 30 -4.83 15.60 -9.10
C LYS A 30 -4.50 15.20 -7.64
N THR A 31 -4.25 16.20 -6.78
CA THR A 31 -3.68 16.01 -5.44
C THR A 31 -4.56 15.14 -4.53
N GLY A 32 -5.86 15.40 -4.49
CA GLY A 32 -6.81 14.64 -3.68
C GLY A 32 -6.91 13.19 -4.11
N LEU A 33 -7.06 12.95 -5.42
CA LEU A 33 -7.13 11.59 -5.94
C LEU A 33 -5.80 10.84 -5.74
N ILE A 34 -4.65 11.49 -5.91
CA ILE A 34 -3.34 10.91 -5.54
C ILE A 34 -3.29 10.54 -4.06
N ALA A 35 -3.68 11.45 -3.16
CA ALA A 35 -3.67 11.18 -1.73
C ALA A 35 -4.57 9.99 -1.37
N SER A 36 -5.78 9.90 -1.96
CA SER A 36 -6.67 8.76 -1.77
C SER A 36 -6.08 7.46 -2.30
N VAL A 37 -5.48 7.47 -3.49
CA VAL A 37 -4.85 6.28 -4.07
C VAL A 37 -3.68 5.82 -3.20
N ILE A 38 -2.85 6.75 -2.73
CA ILE A 38 -1.75 6.45 -1.81
C ILE A 38 -2.26 5.79 -0.53
N VAL A 39 -3.29 6.37 0.11
CA VAL A 39 -3.88 5.78 1.33
C VAL A 39 -4.46 4.40 1.03
N SER A 40 -5.15 4.24 -0.10
CA SER A 40 -5.72 2.95 -0.52
C SER A 40 -4.66 1.87 -0.71
N GLN A 41 -3.59 2.20 -1.44
CA GLN A 41 -2.51 1.27 -1.79
C GLN A 41 -1.66 0.88 -0.57
N TRP A 42 -1.62 1.72 0.46
CA TRP A 42 -0.97 1.43 1.74
C TRP A 42 -1.90 0.84 2.79
N THR A 43 -3.21 0.85 2.55
CA THR A 43 -4.15 0.18 3.46
C THR A 43 -4.24 -1.28 3.08
N TRP A 44 -3.24 -2.04 3.52
CA TRP A 44 -3.17 -3.49 3.34
C TRP A 44 -4.06 -4.22 4.34
N ALA A 45 -4.23 -5.53 4.11
CA ALA A 45 -4.75 -6.42 5.15
C ALA A 45 -3.97 -6.28 6.46
N ALA A 46 -2.64 -6.25 6.40
CA ALA A 46 -1.80 -6.03 7.58
C ALA A 46 -2.10 -4.70 8.30
N THR A 47 -2.37 -3.62 7.56
CA THR A 47 -2.69 -2.30 8.13
C THR A 47 -3.92 -2.33 9.04
N ILE A 48 -4.90 -3.19 8.74
CA ILE A 48 -6.11 -3.34 9.55
C ILE A 48 -5.90 -4.40 10.64
N LEU A 49 -5.36 -5.56 10.24
CA LEU A 49 -5.29 -6.75 11.08
C LEU A 49 -4.08 -6.73 12.03
N GLN A 50 -2.87 -6.51 11.51
CA GLN A 50 -1.63 -6.54 12.28
C GLN A 50 -1.52 -5.33 13.22
N SER A 51 -2.00 -4.15 12.82
CA SER A 51 -2.01 -2.97 13.70
C SER A 51 -2.85 -3.21 14.97
N SER A 52 -4.02 -3.82 14.81
CA SER A 52 -4.89 -4.21 15.92
C SER A 52 -4.31 -5.37 16.73
N ASN A 53 -3.60 -6.30 16.09
CA ASN A 53 -2.88 -7.36 16.78
C ASN A 53 -1.81 -6.79 17.74
N VAL A 54 -0.94 -5.90 17.26
CA VAL A 54 0.10 -5.32 18.12
C VAL A 54 -0.47 -4.41 19.22
N ALA A 55 -1.69 -3.90 19.05
CA ALA A 55 -2.41 -3.20 20.11
C ALA A 55 -2.91 -4.13 21.19
N TRP A 56 -3.34 -5.34 20.81
CA TRP A 56 -3.68 -6.40 21.74
C TRP A 56 -2.44 -6.91 22.48
N GLU A 57 -1.30 -7.05 21.79
CA GLU A 57 -0.03 -7.51 22.39
C GLU A 57 0.61 -6.47 23.34
N TYR A 58 0.64 -5.18 22.95
CA TYR A 58 1.45 -4.16 23.63
C TYR A 58 0.65 -3.00 24.24
N GLY A 59 -0.68 -3.01 24.13
CA GLY A 59 -1.52 -1.90 24.54
C GLY A 59 -1.32 -0.66 23.67
N ILE A 60 -1.40 0.53 24.26
CA ILE A 60 -1.31 1.83 23.55
C ILE A 60 -0.04 2.01 22.71
N SER A 61 1.07 1.39 23.14
CA SER A 61 2.33 1.42 22.41
C SER A 61 2.22 0.77 21.02
N GLY A 62 1.38 -0.25 20.85
CA GLY A 62 1.18 -0.98 19.60
C GLY A 62 0.64 -0.13 18.44
N PRO A 63 -0.58 0.46 18.55
CA PRO A 63 -1.17 1.32 17.51
C PRO A 63 -0.22 2.42 17.07
N PHE A 64 0.49 3.01 18.04
CA PHE A 64 1.39 4.11 17.80
C PHE A 64 2.61 3.67 17.00
N TRP A 65 3.35 2.65 17.45
CA TRP A 65 4.56 2.19 16.74
C TRP A 65 4.26 1.57 15.38
N TYR A 66 3.07 0.97 15.21
CA TYR A 66 2.60 0.56 13.90
C TYR A 66 2.42 1.78 12.97
N ALA A 67 1.58 2.73 13.37
CA ALA A 67 1.22 3.88 12.53
C ALA A 67 2.41 4.82 12.29
N SER A 68 3.14 5.19 13.34
CA SER A 68 4.32 6.04 13.24
C SER A 68 5.41 5.37 12.43
N GLY A 69 5.68 4.08 12.71
CA GLY A 69 6.78 3.35 12.11
C GLY A 69 6.61 3.18 10.61
N ALA A 70 5.38 3.03 10.12
CA ALA A 70 5.08 2.87 8.69
C ALA A 70 4.77 4.19 7.96
N THR A 71 4.55 5.31 8.67
CA THR A 71 4.33 6.63 8.04
C THR A 71 5.64 7.29 7.59
N ILE A 72 6.79 6.85 8.10
CA ILE A 72 8.09 7.46 7.75
C ILE A 72 8.45 7.22 6.28
N GLN A 73 8.33 5.97 5.85
CA GLN A 73 8.72 5.48 4.54
C GLN A 73 7.89 6.17 3.48
N VAL A 74 6.61 6.28 3.75
CA VAL A 74 5.61 7.03 3.02
C VAL A 74 6.04 8.47 2.74
N LEU A 75 6.40 9.21 3.78
CA LEU A 75 6.80 10.62 3.67
C LEU A 75 8.11 10.77 2.92
N LEU A 76 9.08 9.89 3.19
CA LEU A 76 10.39 9.90 2.55
C LEU A 76 10.33 9.42 1.10
N PHE A 77 9.44 8.50 0.76
CA PHE A 77 9.24 8.04 -0.61
C PHE A 77 8.68 9.15 -1.50
N GLY A 78 7.94 10.11 -0.94
CA GLY A 78 7.55 11.31 -1.68
C GLY A 78 8.76 12.12 -2.22
N VAL A 79 9.93 12.04 -1.58
CA VAL A 79 11.18 12.61 -2.12
C VAL A 79 11.61 11.84 -3.37
N MET A 80 11.56 10.51 -3.31
CA MET A 80 11.87 9.63 -4.45
C MET A 80 10.90 9.88 -5.61
N ALA A 81 9.61 10.03 -5.32
CA ALA A 81 8.58 10.33 -6.31
C ALA A 81 8.89 11.60 -7.12
N ILE A 82 9.38 12.66 -6.47
CA ILE A 82 9.80 13.90 -7.16
C ILE A 82 11.12 13.71 -7.91
N GLU A 83 12.08 12.97 -7.34
CA GLU A 83 13.37 12.73 -7.98
C GLU A 83 13.25 11.92 -9.28
N ILE A 84 12.31 10.96 -9.34
CA ILE A 84 12.00 10.22 -10.58
C ILE A 84 11.59 11.19 -11.68
N LYS A 85 10.67 12.13 -11.41
CA LYS A 85 10.23 13.12 -12.42
C LYS A 85 11.38 13.97 -12.95
N ARG A 86 12.40 14.22 -12.11
CA ARG A 86 13.53 15.08 -12.43
C ARG A 86 14.66 14.35 -13.17
N LYS A 87 14.81 13.05 -12.92
CA LYS A 87 15.98 12.25 -13.37
C LYS A 87 15.63 11.11 -14.33
N ALA A 88 14.41 10.61 -14.29
CA ALA A 88 13.92 9.51 -15.11
C ALA A 88 12.44 9.72 -15.48
N PRO A 89 12.08 10.83 -16.17
CA PRO A 89 10.68 11.18 -16.46
C PRO A 89 9.96 10.16 -17.38
N HIS A 90 10.73 9.37 -18.13
CA HIS A 90 10.22 8.42 -19.12
C HIS A 90 10.26 6.96 -18.66
N ALA A 91 10.70 6.68 -17.43
CA ALA A 91 10.71 5.32 -16.90
C ALA A 91 9.29 4.80 -16.62
N HIS A 92 9.11 3.49 -16.76
CA HIS A 92 7.89 2.76 -16.39
C HIS A 92 8.08 1.98 -15.09
N THR A 93 9.30 1.51 -14.83
CA THR A 93 9.63 0.77 -13.61
C THR A 93 10.90 1.30 -12.94
N VAL A 94 11.10 0.93 -11.67
CA VAL A 94 12.36 1.23 -10.96
C VAL A 94 13.56 0.51 -11.58
N CYS A 95 13.34 -0.68 -12.12
CA CYS A 95 14.40 -1.51 -12.68
C CYS A 95 14.97 -0.92 -13.97
N GLU A 96 14.15 -0.28 -14.82
CA GLU A 96 14.67 0.45 -15.98
C GLU A 96 15.67 1.54 -15.59
N ILE A 97 15.42 2.24 -14.46
CA ILE A 97 16.32 3.25 -13.91
C ILE A 97 17.62 2.60 -13.44
N VAL A 98 17.53 1.47 -12.73
CA VAL A 98 18.69 0.67 -12.31
C VAL A 98 19.52 0.27 -13.52
N LYS A 99 18.89 -0.24 -14.58
CA LYS A 99 19.59 -0.67 -15.80
C LYS A 99 20.28 0.50 -16.49
N ALA A 100 19.59 1.62 -16.65
CA ALA A 100 20.13 2.81 -17.30
C ALA A 100 21.33 3.39 -16.53
N ARG A 101 21.34 3.27 -15.19
CA ARG A 101 22.40 3.80 -14.33
C ARG A 101 23.57 2.83 -14.11
N TRP A 102 23.29 1.56 -13.85
CA TRP A 102 24.26 0.58 -13.36
C TRP A 102 24.39 -0.68 -14.24
N GLY A 103 23.64 -0.76 -15.34
CA GLY A 103 23.77 -1.82 -16.33
C GLY A 103 23.06 -3.12 -15.97
N LYS A 104 23.30 -4.15 -16.80
CA LYS A 104 22.56 -5.42 -16.80
C LYS A 104 22.72 -6.23 -15.50
N ALA A 105 23.92 -6.25 -14.91
CA ALA A 105 24.17 -7.03 -13.70
C ALA A 105 23.35 -6.50 -12.51
N ALA A 106 23.39 -5.18 -12.28
CA ALA A 106 22.57 -4.55 -11.25
C ALA A 106 21.08 -4.74 -11.54
N HIS A 107 20.66 -4.56 -12.80
CA HIS A 107 19.28 -4.77 -13.21
C HIS A 107 18.73 -6.14 -12.79
N ILE A 108 19.45 -7.23 -13.05
CA ILE A 108 19.00 -8.59 -12.69
C ILE A 108 18.84 -8.73 -11.17
N VAL A 109 19.79 -8.20 -10.39
CA VAL A 109 19.75 -8.26 -8.92
C VAL A 109 18.55 -7.49 -8.37
N PHE A 110 18.37 -6.23 -8.78
CA PHE A 110 17.24 -5.43 -8.29
C PHE A 110 15.90 -5.96 -8.79
N LEU A 111 15.82 -6.48 -10.02
CA LEU A 111 14.63 -7.14 -10.53
C LEU A 111 14.22 -8.34 -9.66
N ALA A 112 15.19 -9.15 -9.22
CA ALA A 112 14.91 -10.27 -8.31
C ALA A 112 14.38 -9.78 -6.95
N PHE A 113 14.94 -8.71 -6.39
CA PHE A 113 14.48 -8.13 -5.13
C PHE A 113 13.11 -7.46 -5.25
N CYS A 114 12.82 -6.76 -6.36
CA CYS A 114 11.49 -6.21 -6.63
C CYS A 114 10.45 -7.32 -6.74
N LEU A 115 10.70 -8.37 -7.53
CA LEU A 115 9.79 -9.51 -7.65
C LEU A 115 9.61 -10.24 -6.32
N LEU A 116 10.68 -10.45 -5.54
CA LEU A 116 10.61 -11.03 -4.20
C LEU A 116 9.73 -10.17 -3.28
N THR A 117 9.88 -8.85 -3.34
CA THR A 117 9.06 -7.92 -2.56
C THR A 117 7.58 -8.05 -2.94
N ASN A 118 7.26 -8.04 -4.23
CA ASN A 118 5.88 -8.19 -4.69
C ASN A 118 5.26 -9.55 -4.29
N ILE A 119 6.07 -10.62 -4.29
CA ILE A 119 5.64 -11.95 -3.79
C ILE A 119 5.33 -11.88 -2.29
N ILE A 120 6.22 -11.28 -1.48
CA ILE A 120 6.06 -11.17 -0.02
C ILE A 120 4.81 -10.33 0.32
N VAL A 121 4.65 -9.16 -0.31
CA VAL A 121 3.50 -8.27 -0.09
C VAL A 121 2.20 -8.97 -0.49
N THR A 122 2.17 -9.61 -1.67
CA THR A 122 0.98 -10.36 -2.11
C THR A 122 0.69 -11.54 -1.20
N ALA A 123 1.71 -12.25 -0.69
CA ALA A 123 1.52 -13.34 0.26
C ALA A 123 0.86 -12.85 1.55
N MET A 124 1.28 -11.71 2.11
CA MET A 124 0.64 -11.13 3.30
C MET A 124 -0.83 -10.79 3.06
N LEU A 125 -1.16 -10.21 1.91
CA LEU A 125 -2.56 -9.91 1.54
C LEU A 125 -3.42 -11.18 1.53
N LEU A 126 -2.89 -12.28 0.99
CA LEU A 126 -3.60 -13.56 0.91
C LEU A 126 -3.67 -14.30 2.23
N LEU A 127 -2.61 -14.30 3.04
CA LEU A 127 -2.61 -14.91 4.37
C LEU A 127 -3.64 -14.22 5.28
N GLY A 128 -3.57 -12.89 5.41
CA GLY A 128 -4.54 -12.14 6.21
C GLY A 128 -5.97 -12.22 5.65
N GLY A 129 -6.11 -12.10 4.33
CA GLY A 129 -7.41 -12.22 3.66
C GLY A 129 -8.07 -13.57 3.85
N SER A 130 -7.34 -14.66 3.61
CA SER A 130 -7.88 -16.02 3.70
C SER A 130 -8.19 -16.44 5.13
N ALA A 131 -7.36 -16.04 6.11
CA ALA A 131 -7.60 -16.29 7.54
C ALA A 131 -8.91 -15.64 8.01
N VAL A 132 -9.13 -14.36 7.68
CA VAL A 132 -10.36 -13.65 8.09
C VAL A 132 -11.59 -14.18 7.36
N VAL A 133 -11.50 -14.48 6.06
CA VAL A 133 -12.61 -15.11 5.33
C VAL A 133 -12.97 -16.44 5.97
N ASN A 134 -11.98 -17.28 6.28
CA ASN A 134 -12.21 -18.56 6.95
C ASN A 134 -12.87 -18.37 8.33
N ALA A 135 -12.36 -17.47 9.16
CA ALA A 135 -12.88 -17.21 10.50
C ALA A 135 -14.31 -16.65 10.49
N LEU A 136 -14.64 -15.76 9.53
CA LEU A 136 -15.93 -15.07 9.49
C LEU A 136 -17.04 -15.84 8.75
N THR A 137 -16.68 -16.65 7.74
CA THR A 137 -17.67 -17.31 6.87
C THR A 137 -17.60 -18.83 6.91
N GLY A 138 -16.56 -19.42 7.51
CA GLY A 138 -16.33 -20.87 7.50
C GLY A 138 -15.84 -21.43 6.16
N VAL A 139 -15.57 -20.57 5.17
CA VAL A 139 -15.01 -21.01 3.87
C VAL A 139 -13.62 -21.58 4.10
N ASN A 140 -13.32 -22.74 3.49
CA ASN A 140 -12.01 -23.36 3.63
C ASN A 140 -10.87 -22.38 3.26
N ILE A 141 -9.83 -22.30 4.11
CA ILE A 141 -8.72 -21.35 3.95
C ILE A 141 -7.99 -21.49 2.61
N TYR A 142 -7.87 -22.72 2.09
CA TYR A 142 -7.23 -22.97 0.79
C TYR A 142 -8.11 -22.52 -0.37
N ALA A 143 -9.43 -22.68 -0.25
CA ALA A 143 -10.36 -22.13 -1.23
C ALA A 143 -10.33 -20.59 -1.20
N ALA A 144 -10.35 -19.99 -0.01
CA ALA A 144 -10.24 -18.54 0.15
C ALA A 144 -8.94 -17.99 -0.46
N SER A 145 -7.83 -18.71 -0.34
CA SER A 145 -6.53 -18.36 -0.94
C SER A 145 -6.57 -18.23 -2.48
N PHE A 146 -7.49 -18.94 -3.17
CA PHE A 146 -7.69 -18.82 -4.62
C PHE A 146 -8.82 -17.88 -5.01
N LEU A 147 -9.91 -17.85 -4.23
CA LEU A 147 -11.08 -17.01 -4.51
C LEU A 147 -10.75 -15.52 -4.41
N ILE A 148 -9.92 -15.13 -3.44
CA ILE A 148 -9.50 -13.75 -3.25
C ILE A 148 -8.73 -13.22 -4.47
N PRO A 149 -7.60 -13.84 -4.91
CA PRO A 149 -6.89 -13.39 -6.11
C PRO A 149 -7.76 -13.38 -7.35
N LEU A 150 -8.66 -14.35 -7.52
CA LEU A 150 -9.52 -14.44 -8.70
C LEU A 150 -10.36 -13.18 -8.92
N GLY A 151 -10.97 -12.65 -7.86
CA GLY A 151 -11.72 -11.39 -7.92
C GLY A 151 -10.83 -10.21 -8.34
N VAL A 152 -9.62 -10.13 -7.79
CA VAL A 152 -8.65 -9.08 -8.10
C VAL A 152 -8.13 -9.19 -9.55
N ILE A 153 -7.87 -10.40 -10.04
CA ILE A 153 -7.41 -10.68 -11.40
C ILE A 153 -8.45 -10.20 -12.42
N VAL A 154 -9.72 -10.63 -12.28
CA VAL A 154 -10.80 -10.26 -13.20
C VAL A 154 -10.93 -8.74 -13.30
N TYR A 155 -10.90 -8.09 -12.14
CA TYR A 155 -10.94 -6.63 -12.04
C TYR A 155 -9.74 -5.96 -12.73
N THR A 156 -8.52 -6.44 -12.47
CA THR A 156 -7.27 -5.87 -12.99
C THR A 156 -7.14 -6.04 -14.51
N LEU A 157 -7.52 -7.22 -15.02
CA LEU A 157 -7.49 -7.53 -16.46
C LEU A 157 -8.44 -6.64 -17.28
N ALA A 158 -9.59 -6.30 -16.71
CA ALA A 158 -10.61 -5.49 -17.36
C ALA A 158 -10.31 -3.97 -17.32
N GLY A 159 -9.75 -3.47 -16.22
CA GLY A 159 -9.70 -2.03 -15.95
C GLY A 159 -8.41 -1.29 -16.35
N GLY A 160 -7.23 -1.89 -16.18
CA GLY A 160 -5.96 -1.16 -16.28
C GLY A 160 -5.75 -0.09 -15.20
N LEU A 161 -4.60 0.59 -15.23
CA LEU A 161 -4.11 1.38 -14.10
C LEU A 161 -5.00 2.57 -13.74
N LYS A 162 -5.61 3.28 -14.69
CA LYS A 162 -6.53 4.40 -14.39
C LYS A 162 -7.84 3.93 -13.74
N ALA A 163 -8.40 2.80 -14.19
CA ALA A 163 -9.57 2.22 -13.53
C ALA A 163 -9.23 1.73 -12.12
N THR A 164 -7.98 1.24 -11.93
CA THR A 164 -7.40 0.93 -10.61
C THR A 164 -7.36 2.15 -9.70
N PHE A 165 -6.99 3.32 -10.20
CA PHE A 165 -6.95 4.55 -9.40
C PHE A 165 -8.33 4.95 -8.89
N LEU A 166 -9.36 4.88 -9.75
CA LEU A 166 -10.70 5.26 -9.33
C LEU A 166 -11.36 4.22 -8.42
N ALA A 167 -11.17 2.92 -8.69
CA ALA A 167 -11.66 1.90 -7.77
C ALA A 167 -10.95 2.01 -6.42
N SER A 168 -9.65 2.35 -6.40
CA SER A 168 -8.91 2.61 -5.17
C SER A 168 -9.53 3.75 -4.37
N TYR A 169 -10.04 4.80 -5.03
CA TYR A 169 -10.84 5.82 -4.34
C TYR A 169 -12.11 5.23 -3.70
N ILE A 170 -12.89 4.44 -4.44
CA ILE A 170 -14.11 3.80 -3.90
C ILE A 170 -13.78 2.87 -2.72
N HIS A 171 -12.74 2.05 -2.86
CA HIS A 171 -12.25 1.16 -1.80
C HIS A 171 -11.85 1.96 -0.55
N SER A 172 -11.16 3.09 -0.74
CA SER A 172 -10.81 4.01 0.34
C SER A 172 -12.04 4.55 1.05
N VAL A 173 -13.08 4.96 0.31
CA VAL A 173 -14.34 5.46 0.91
C VAL A 173 -14.95 4.40 1.84
N PHE A 174 -15.07 3.15 1.38
CA PHE A 174 -15.60 2.06 2.22
C PHE A 174 -14.76 1.82 3.47
N VAL A 175 -13.44 1.76 3.33
CA VAL A 175 -12.50 1.57 4.45
C VAL A 175 -12.64 2.69 5.48
N HIS A 176 -12.71 3.95 5.05
CA HIS A 176 -12.80 5.10 5.94
C HIS A 176 -14.17 5.21 6.62
N VAL A 177 -15.25 4.86 5.93
CA VAL A 177 -16.59 4.77 6.54
C VAL A 177 -16.59 3.70 7.64
N ALA A 178 -16.07 2.50 7.37
CA ALA A 178 -15.95 1.44 8.36
C ALA A 178 -15.08 1.86 9.56
N LEU A 179 -13.96 2.55 9.31
CA LEU A 179 -13.10 3.10 10.35
C LEU A 179 -13.86 4.06 11.27
N VAL A 180 -14.58 5.03 10.71
CA VAL A 180 -15.35 6.00 11.52
C VAL A 180 -16.41 5.28 12.33
N ILE A 181 -17.12 4.31 11.75
CA ILE A 181 -18.11 3.51 12.47
C ILE A 181 -17.47 2.80 13.68
N PHE A 182 -16.37 2.07 13.49
CA PHE A 182 -15.75 1.32 14.58
C PHE A 182 -15.19 2.22 15.69
N VAL A 183 -14.57 3.34 15.33
CA VAL A 183 -13.96 4.26 16.30
C VAL A 183 -15.03 4.94 17.17
N TYR A 184 -16.13 5.43 16.57
CA TYR A 184 -17.27 5.97 17.33
C TYR A 184 -18.00 4.88 18.11
N LEU A 185 -18.12 3.67 17.55
CA LEU A 185 -18.76 2.57 18.26
C LEU A 185 -18.04 2.27 19.59
N VAL A 186 -16.71 2.14 19.57
CA VAL A 186 -15.91 1.82 20.76
C VAL A 186 -15.95 2.95 21.79
N TYR A 187 -15.88 4.22 21.36
CA TYR A 187 -15.66 5.34 22.29
C TYR A 187 -16.88 6.23 22.54
N THR A 188 -18.00 6.04 21.86
CA THR A 188 -19.17 6.91 22.04
C THR A 188 -20.53 6.21 22.06
N ALA A 189 -20.67 5.04 21.42
CA ALA A 189 -22.00 4.50 21.13
C ALA A 189 -22.27 3.07 21.65
N SER A 190 -21.25 2.23 21.83
CA SER A 190 -21.45 0.85 22.29
C SER A 190 -21.92 0.77 23.74
N ASP A 191 -22.94 -0.05 24.00
CA ASP A 191 -23.40 -0.33 25.37
C ASP A 191 -22.33 -1.03 26.24
N LYS A 192 -21.34 -1.69 25.62
CA LYS A 192 -20.28 -2.43 26.33
C LYS A 192 -19.05 -1.58 26.66
N LEU A 193 -18.68 -0.68 25.75
CA LEU A 193 -17.50 0.19 25.87
C LEU A 193 -17.92 1.66 25.93
N GLY A 194 -18.42 2.24 24.85
CA GLY A 194 -19.24 3.46 24.82
C GLY A 194 -18.61 4.78 25.28
N SER A 195 -17.44 4.75 25.93
CA SER A 195 -16.72 5.92 26.41
C SER A 195 -15.23 5.62 26.62
N PRO A 196 -14.33 6.60 26.48
CA PRO A 196 -12.91 6.41 26.80
C PRO A 196 -12.65 6.03 28.26
N SER A 197 -13.46 6.52 29.21
CA SER A 197 -13.34 6.16 30.62
C SER A 197 -13.64 4.70 30.89
N ILE A 198 -14.69 4.14 30.28
CA ILE A 198 -15.02 2.71 30.44
C ILE A 198 -13.91 1.85 29.85
N VAL A 199 -13.41 2.18 28.65
CA VAL A 199 -12.29 1.44 28.03
C VAL A 199 -11.05 1.52 28.94
N TYR A 200 -10.73 2.69 29.48
CA TYR A 200 -9.64 2.89 30.43
C TYR A 200 -9.77 2.01 31.68
N ASP A 201 -10.94 2.03 32.32
CA ASP A 201 -11.19 1.27 33.54
C ASP A 201 -11.09 -0.23 33.30
N ARG A 202 -11.59 -0.71 32.16
CA ARG A 202 -11.47 -2.11 31.73
C ARG A 202 -10.01 -2.52 31.47
N LEU A 203 -9.25 -1.70 30.75
CA LEU A 203 -7.83 -1.99 30.49
C LEU A 203 -7.02 -2.07 31.80
N ARG A 204 -7.33 -1.22 32.77
CA ARG A 204 -6.71 -1.26 34.10
C ARG A 204 -7.17 -2.45 34.93
N GLU A 205 -8.45 -2.80 34.88
CA GLU A 205 -9.01 -4.00 35.51
C GLU A 205 -8.26 -5.25 35.02
N ILE A 206 -8.07 -5.35 33.71
CA ILE A 206 -7.36 -6.45 33.05
C ILE A 206 -5.89 -6.50 33.47
N ALA A 207 -5.17 -5.38 33.39
CA ALA A 207 -3.77 -5.29 33.84
C ALA A 207 -3.60 -5.62 35.33
N SER A 208 -4.61 -5.36 36.17
CA SER A 208 -4.56 -5.65 37.60
C SER A 208 -4.75 -7.14 37.93
N LYS A 209 -5.18 -7.95 36.96
CA LYS A 209 -5.34 -9.39 37.17
C LYS A 209 -3.96 -10.04 37.30
N SER A 210 -3.83 -10.99 38.21
CA SER A 210 -2.54 -11.62 38.54
C SER A 210 -2.04 -12.65 37.52
N ARG A 211 -2.84 -12.95 36.47
CA ARG A 211 -2.63 -14.09 35.59
C ARG A 211 -1.84 -13.71 34.34
N ILE A 212 -0.59 -14.15 34.20
CA ILE A 212 0.14 -14.04 32.92
C ILE A 212 -0.38 -15.15 31.99
N CYS A 213 -1.00 -14.77 30.87
CA CYS A 213 -1.56 -15.71 29.91
C CYS A 213 -0.61 -15.87 28.72
N HIS A 214 0.01 -17.05 28.58
CA HIS A 214 0.72 -17.46 27.36
C HIS A 214 -0.05 -18.61 26.65
N GLU A 215 -1.40 -18.55 26.69
CA GLU A 215 -2.46 -19.47 26.16
C GLU A 215 -3.18 -20.44 27.14
N PRO A 216 -4.44 -20.87 26.82
CA PRO A 216 -5.59 -20.03 26.53
C PRO A 216 -6.59 -20.09 27.69
N ILE A 217 -7.46 -19.08 27.84
CA ILE A 217 -8.72 -19.29 28.54
C ILE A 217 -9.83 -18.86 27.59
N SER A 218 -10.97 -19.52 27.68
CA SER A 218 -12.12 -19.27 26.81
C SER A 218 -13.43 -19.26 27.59
N HIS A 219 -13.31 -19.26 28.94
CA HIS A 219 -14.28 -19.26 30.05
C HIS A 219 -13.57 -19.91 31.28
N ASN A 220 -13.95 -19.78 32.55
CA ASN A 220 -14.83 -18.81 33.23
C ASN A 220 -13.95 -17.84 34.05
N GLY A 221 -14.18 -16.53 33.87
CA GLY A 221 -13.53 -15.43 34.61
C GLY A 221 -12.19 -14.91 34.06
N GLN A 222 -11.85 -15.25 32.82
CA GLN A 222 -10.62 -14.78 32.16
C GLN A 222 -10.54 -13.26 32.22
N SER A 223 -9.42 -12.70 32.68
CA SER A 223 -8.66 -11.67 31.96
C SER A 223 -7.18 -11.94 32.15
N CYS A 224 -6.39 -11.40 31.24
CA CYS A 224 -4.95 -11.60 31.20
C CYS A 224 -4.25 -10.38 31.80
N GLY A 225 -3.36 -10.67 32.72
CA GLY A 225 -2.72 -9.75 33.65
C GLY A 225 -1.69 -8.84 33.00
N PRO A 226 -0.69 -8.38 33.77
CA PRO A 226 0.27 -7.39 33.30
C PRO A 226 1.07 -7.90 32.09
N ILE A 227 1.29 -7.02 31.09
CA ILE A 227 2.16 -7.33 29.95
C ILE A 227 3.64 -7.27 30.38
N SER A 228 4.38 -8.35 30.11
CA SER A 228 5.83 -8.38 30.34
C SER A 228 6.53 -7.33 29.48
N GLY A 229 7.37 -6.49 30.10
CA GLY A 229 8.10 -5.42 29.42
C GLY A 229 7.36 -4.09 29.29
N ASN A 230 6.10 -4.01 29.71
CA ASN A 230 5.39 -2.73 29.87
C ASN A 230 5.65 -2.12 31.25
N TYR A 231 5.65 -0.79 31.34
CA TYR A 231 5.77 -0.09 32.62
C TYR A 231 4.64 -0.48 33.58
N LYS A 232 5.01 -1.09 34.72
CA LYS A 232 4.10 -1.72 35.69
C LYS A 232 3.13 -2.74 35.06
N GLY A 233 3.47 -3.28 33.89
CA GLY A 233 2.61 -4.20 33.15
C GLY A 233 1.34 -3.58 32.56
N SER A 234 1.22 -2.26 32.54
CA SER A 234 0.00 -1.57 32.11
C SER A 234 -0.17 -1.62 30.59
N TYR A 235 -1.42 -1.72 30.12
CA TYR A 235 -1.78 -1.49 28.70
C TYR A 235 -1.77 0.00 28.34
N LEU A 236 -1.76 0.87 29.34
CA LEU A 236 -1.96 2.32 29.22
C LEU A 236 -0.61 3.07 29.24
N THR A 237 0.42 2.53 28.59
CA THR A 237 1.76 3.12 28.62
C THR A 237 2.44 3.06 27.26
N MET A 238 3.26 4.08 26.98
CA MET A 238 4.20 4.11 25.85
C MET A 238 5.56 3.48 26.20
N LEU A 239 5.80 3.19 27.48
CA LEU A 239 6.99 2.50 27.96
C LEU A 239 6.79 0.99 27.82
N SER A 240 6.92 0.48 26.61
CA SER A 240 6.79 -0.94 26.26
C SER A 240 8.04 -1.40 25.50
N SER A 241 8.80 -2.36 26.05
CA SER A 241 9.95 -2.92 25.35
C SER A 241 9.54 -3.67 24.09
N GLY A 242 8.48 -4.49 24.17
CA GLY A 242 7.91 -5.20 23.02
C GLY A 242 7.40 -4.26 21.94
N GLY A 243 6.64 -3.22 22.33
CA GLY A 243 6.14 -2.21 21.41
C GLY A 243 7.26 -1.44 20.70
N LEU A 244 8.33 -1.07 21.41
CA LEU A 244 9.49 -0.39 20.81
C LEU A 244 10.27 -1.31 19.86
N VAL A 245 10.52 -2.56 20.25
CA VAL A 245 11.20 -3.56 19.40
C VAL A 245 10.40 -3.80 18.12
N PHE A 246 9.08 -4.01 18.26
CA PHE A 246 8.17 -4.09 17.11
C PHE A 246 8.27 -2.81 16.26
N GLY A 247 8.25 -1.63 16.87
CA GLY A 247 8.38 -0.35 16.17
C GLY A 247 9.65 -0.26 15.31
N ILE A 248 10.79 -0.73 15.81
CA ILE A 248 12.05 -0.76 15.05
C ILE A 248 11.96 -1.75 13.88
N ILE A 249 11.46 -2.97 14.14
CA ILE A 249 11.24 -3.97 13.08
C ILE A 249 10.31 -3.42 12.01
N ASN A 250 9.21 -2.80 12.43
CA ASN A 250 8.20 -2.19 11.57
C ASN A 250 8.80 -1.09 10.70
N ILE A 251 9.63 -0.20 11.27
CA ILE A 251 10.31 0.85 10.51
C ILE A 251 11.21 0.23 9.43
N VAL A 252 12.08 -0.70 9.82
CA VAL A 252 13.05 -1.31 8.89
C VAL A 252 12.37 -2.14 7.82
N GLY A 253 11.41 -2.99 8.21
CA GLY A 253 10.65 -3.85 7.32
C GLY A 253 9.88 -3.06 6.28
N ASN A 254 9.15 -2.02 6.69
CA ASN A 254 8.37 -1.23 5.75
C ASN A 254 9.24 -0.39 4.81
N PHE A 255 10.49 -0.07 5.18
CA PHE A 255 11.41 0.55 4.22
C PHE A 255 11.69 -0.41 3.06
N GLY A 256 11.90 -1.69 3.38
CA GLY A 256 12.03 -2.77 2.41
C GLY A 256 10.86 -2.80 1.46
N THR A 257 9.64 -2.94 1.99
CA THR A 257 8.46 -3.03 1.15
C THR A 257 8.20 -1.76 0.36
N VAL A 258 8.32 -0.57 0.95
CA VAL A 258 7.98 0.67 0.22
C VAL A 258 9.02 1.03 -0.86
N PHE A 259 10.31 0.87 -0.58
CA PHE A 259 11.36 1.32 -1.50
C PHE A 259 11.67 0.30 -2.59
N VAL A 260 11.47 -0.99 -2.32
CA VAL A 260 11.82 -2.07 -3.25
C VAL A 260 10.62 -2.52 -4.08
N ASP A 261 9.39 -2.31 -3.61
CA ASP A 261 8.18 -2.68 -4.33
C ASP A 261 7.90 -1.75 -5.51
N ASN A 262 7.87 -2.34 -6.71
CA ASN A 262 7.62 -1.62 -7.95
C ASN A 262 6.21 -0.99 -8.01
N GLY A 263 5.23 -1.48 -7.26
CA GLY A 263 3.88 -0.91 -7.20
C GLY A 263 3.89 0.56 -6.78
N TYR A 264 4.72 0.92 -5.80
CA TYR A 264 4.87 2.31 -5.38
C TYR A 264 5.59 3.19 -6.40
N TRP A 265 6.56 2.62 -7.11
CA TRP A 265 7.27 3.32 -8.17
C TRP A 265 6.35 3.63 -9.35
N VAL A 266 5.53 2.66 -9.77
CA VAL A 266 4.54 2.84 -10.83
C VAL A 266 3.52 3.93 -10.45
N SER A 267 3.03 3.94 -9.20
CA SER A 267 2.16 5.01 -8.71
C SER A 267 2.84 6.38 -8.71
N ALA A 268 4.10 6.46 -8.28
CA ALA A 268 4.87 7.70 -8.34
C ALA A 268 5.06 8.17 -9.80
N ILE A 269 5.31 7.25 -10.73
CA ILE A 269 5.46 7.51 -12.17
C ILE A 269 4.13 7.99 -12.79
N ALA A 270 2.99 7.53 -12.30
CA ALA A 270 1.66 8.00 -12.73
C ALA A 270 1.25 9.35 -12.13
N ALA A 271 1.86 9.80 -11.03
CA ALA A 271 1.49 11.06 -10.37
C ALA A 271 1.90 12.32 -11.17
N ARG A 272 1.05 13.36 -11.15
CA ARG A 272 1.37 14.67 -11.74
C ARG A 272 2.46 15.38 -10.92
N PRO A 273 3.51 15.96 -11.52
CA PRO A 273 4.64 16.51 -10.76
C PRO A 273 4.26 17.62 -9.77
N SER A 274 3.35 18.53 -10.15
CA SER A 274 2.90 19.62 -9.27
C SER A 274 2.08 19.14 -8.07
N SER A 275 1.41 18.01 -8.19
CA SER A 275 0.51 17.45 -7.16
C SER A 275 1.24 16.46 -6.25
N THR A 276 2.33 15.84 -6.74
CA THR A 276 3.06 14.76 -6.06
C THR A 276 3.45 15.14 -4.62
N HIS A 277 4.14 16.26 -4.43
CA HIS A 277 4.66 16.63 -3.10
C HIS A 277 3.58 16.82 -2.02
N ARG A 278 2.44 17.41 -2.38
CA ARG A 278 1.30 17.60 -1.46
C ARG A 278 0.50 16.32 -1.28
N GLY A 279 0.32 15.55 -2.36
CA GLY A 279 -0.41 14.29 -2.34
C GLY A 279 0.26 13.26 -1.44
N TYR A 280 1.58 13.12 -1.51
CA TYR A 280 2.33 12.19 -0.64
C TYR A 280 2.33 12.63 0.83
N LEU A 281 2.46 13.93 1.12
CA LEU A 281 2.40 14.41 2.50
C LEU A 281 0.99 14.20 3.09
N LEU A 282 -0.05 14.61 2.36
CA LEU A 282 -1.43 14.47 2.80
C LEU A 282 -1.81 12.99 2.92
N GLY A 283 -1.49 12.19 1.91
CA GLY A 283 -1.72 10.75 1.91
C GLY A 283 -1.05 10.08 3.09
N GLY A 284 0.18 10.46 3.45
CA GLY A 284 0.85 9.90 4.62
C GLY A 284 0.24 10.28 5.96
N LEU A 285 -0.17 11.53 6.11
CA LEU A 285 -0.83 12.00 7.34
C LEU A 285 -2.21 11.38 7.54
N VAL A 286 -2.97 11.17 6.46
CA VAL A 286 -4.26 10.46 6.57
C VAL A 286 -4.03 8.97 6.75
N TRP A 287 -3.04 8.39 6.05
CA TRP A 287 -2.73 6.98 6.22
C TRP A 287 -2.38 6.65 7.66
N PHE A 288 -1.60 7.49 8.37
CA PHE A 288 -1.32 7.32 9.80
C PHE A 288 -2.61 7.11 10.62
N ALA A 289 -3.66 7.87 10.31
CA ALA A 289 -4.93 7.80 11.01
C ALA A 289 -5.60 6.43 10.89
N VAL A 290 -5.39 5.73 9.78
CA VAL A 290 -6.05 4.45 9.49
C VAL A 290 -5.68 3.36 10.51
N PRO A 291 -4.42 2.88 10.57
CA PRO A 291 -4.03 1.89 11.56
C PRO A 291 -4.08 2.47 12.98
N PHE A 292 -3.76 3.75 13.19
CA PHE A 292 -3.79 4.34 14.53
C PHE A 292 -5.19 4.27 15.15
N SER A 293 -6.20 4.74 14.44
CA SER A 293 -7.57 4.79 14.96
C SER A 293 -8.22 3.41 14.99
N LEU A 294 -7.97 2.55 14.00
CA LEU A 294 -8.48 1.17 14.00
C LEU A 294 -7.86 0.32 15.11
N ALA A 295 -6.55 0.36 15.28
CA ALA A 295 -5.89 -0.43 16.33
C ALA A 295 -6.22 0.10 17.72
N THR A 296 -6.30 1.42 17.89
CA THR A 296 -6.75 2.05 19.14
C THR A 296 -8.19 1.66 19.47
N SER A 297 -9.07 1.49 18.48
CA SER A 297 -10.45 1.07 18.70
C SER A 297 -10.63 -0.46 18.79
N LEU A 298 -10.39 -1.19 17.71
CA LEU A 298 -10.62 -2.63 17.61
C LEU A 298 -9.61 -3.47 18.40
N GLY A 299 -8.34 -3.07 18.41
CA GLY A 299 -7.29 -3.77 19.16
C GLY A 299 -7.43 -3.59 20.67
N LEU A 300 -7.47 -2.35 21.15
CA LEU A 300 -7.72 -2.09 22.58
C LEU A 300 -9.14 -2.49 23.00
N GLY A 301 -10.11 -2.45 22.08
CA GLY A 301 -11.47 -2.94 22.32
C GLY A 301 -11.49 -4.46 22.56
N ALA A 302 -10.66 -5.24 21.85
CA ALA A 302 -10.51 -6.67 22.10
C ALA A 302 -10.06 -6.94 23.53
N LEU A 303 -9.06 -6.17 23.99
CA LEU A 303 -8.57 -6.21 25.36
C LEU A 303 -9.68 -5.80 26.32
N ALA A 304 -10.27 -4.60 26.18
CA ALA A 304 -11.26 -4.07 27.11
C ALA A 304 -12.55 -4.92 27.22
N LEU A 305 -12.91 -5.66 26.17
CA LEU A 305 -14.01 -6.63 26.16
C LEU A 305 -13.62 -8.02 26.67
N ASP A 306 -12.33 -8.23 26.88
CA ASP A 306 -11.76 -9.46 27.43
C ASP A 306 -12.05 -10.68 26.54
N LEU A 307 -11.82 -10.50 25.24
CA LEU A 307 -12.15 -11.51 24.25
C LEU A 307 -11.19 -12.71 24.37
N PRO A 308 -11.69 -13.95 24.21
CA PRO A 308 -10.91 -15.17 24.38
C PRO A 308 -10.07 -15.47 23.14
N LEU A 309 -9.12 -14.58 22.84
CA LEU A 309 -8.19 -14.68 21.71
C LEU A 309 -6.89 -15.39 22.13
N THR A 310 -6.41 -16.31 21.30
CA THR A 310 -5.08 -16.94 21.48
C THR A 310 -3.96 -16.13 20.81
N GLU A 311 -2.70 -16.37 21.17
CA GLU A 311 -1.56 -15.74 20.48
C GLU A 311 -1.53 -16.19 19.01
N ASP A 312 -1.86 -17.45 18.73
CA ASP A 312 -1.96 -17.97 17.36
C ASP A 312 -3.05 -17.26 16.53
N GLU A 313 -4.28 -17.13 17.05
CA GLU A 313 -5.38 -16.42 16.39
C GLU A 313 -5.04 -14.95 16.15
N ALA A 314 -4.40 -14.32 17.13
CA ALA A 314 -3.96 -12.95 17.05
C ALA A 314 -2.89 -12.76 15.95
N SER A 315 -1.92 -13.69 15.83
CA SER A 315 -0.88 -13.70 14.79
C SER A 315 -1.42 -13.93 13.37
N HIS A 316 -2.57 -14.59 13.25
CA HIS A 316 -3.33 -14.72 11.99
C HIS A 316 -4.18 -13.48 11.66
N GLY A 317 -4.19 -12.48 12.54
CA GLY A 317 -4.89 -11.21 12.33
C GLY A 317 -6.36 -11.23 12.76
N LEU A 318 -6.76 -12.13 13.66
CA LEU A 318 -8.18 -12.33 14.04
C LEU A 318 -8.67 -11.40 15.16
N VAL A 319 -7.80 -10.56 15.73
CA VAL A 319 -8.16 -9.57 16.76
C VAL A 319 -9.29 -8.63 16.32
N PRO A 320 -9.17 -7.84 15.22
CA PRO A 320 -10.24 -6.96 14.80
C PRO A 320 -11.55 -7.69 14.41
N PRO A 321 -11.53 -8.86 13.73
CA PRO A 321 -12.72 -9.69 13.53
C PRO A 321 -13.46 -10.02 14.81
N ALA A 322 -12.75 -10.47 15.84
CA ALA A 322 -13.35 -10.82 17.12
C ALA A 322 -14.03 -9.60 17.77
N THR A 323 -13.35 -8.44 17.77
CA THR A 323 -13.93 -7.19 18.32
C THR A 323 -15.16 -6.74 17.55
N ALA A 324 -15.11 -6.78 16.22
CA ALA A 324 -16.25 -6.40 15.38
C ALA A 324 -17.48 -7.29 15.65
N ILE A 325 -17.29 -8.61 15.78
CA ILE A 325 -18.35 -9.55 16.16
C ILE A 325 -18.86 -9.25 17.56
N ALA A 326 -17.97 -9.01 18.52
CA ALA A 326 -18.36 -8.76 19.91
C ALA A 326 -19.19 -7.48 20.08
N LEU A 327 -18.96 -6.46 19.25
CA LEU A 327 -19.64 -5.17 19.31
C LEU A 327 -20.93 -5.10 18.48
N MET A 328 -20.97 -5.71 17.28
CA MET A 328 -22.09 -5.56 16.33
C MET A 328 -22.67 -6.90 15.83
N GLY A 329 -22.21 -8.04 16.34
CA GLY A 329 -22.60 -9.36 15.87
C GLY A 329 -22.34 -9.54 14.38
N LYS A 330 -23.33 -10.07 13.65
CA LYS A 330 -23.24 -10.32 12.19
C LYS A 330 -23.03 -9.05 11.36
N GLY A 331 -23.50 -7.89 11.84
CA GLY A 331 -23.29 -6.62 11.15
C GLY A 331 -21.82 -6.20 11.16
N GLY A 332 -21.13 -6.43 12.27
CA GLY A 332 -19.70 -6.13 12.42
C GLY A 332 -18.82 -7.05 11.59
N SER A 333 -19.13 -8.35 11.56
CA SER A 333 -18.39 -9.29 10.70
C SER A 333 -18.52 -8.94 9.23
N LEU A 334 -19.73 -8.60 8.76
CA LEU A 334 -19.94 -8.18 7.38
C LEU A 334 -19.18 -6.89 7.06
N LEU A 335 -19.27 -5.88 7.94
CA LEU A 335 -18.58 -4.61 7.74
C LEU A 335 -17.06 -4.79 7.66
N LEU A 336 -16.47 -5.59 8.56
CA LEU A 336 -15.04 -5.84 8.55
C LEU A 336 -14.61 -6.69 7.35
N LEU A 337 -15.40 -7.72 6.98
CA LEU A 337 -15.13 -8.53 5.80
C LEU A 337 -15.13 -7.67 4.52
N MET A 338 -16.11 -6.77 4.39
CA MET A 338 -16.17 -5.82 3.28
C MET A 338 -14.97 -4.88 3.29
N MET A 339 -14.63 -4.30 4.45
CA MET A 339 -13.46 -3.44 4.61
C MET A 339 -12.16 -4.14 4.19
N LEU A 340 -11.96 -5.39 4.63
CA LEU A 340 -10.81 -6.19 4.28
C LEU A 340 -10.79 -6.55 2.79
N PHE A 341 -11.94 -6.91 2.22
CA PHE A 341 -12.04 -7.22 0.79
C PHE A 341 -11.69 -6.00 -0.07
N MET A 342 -12.13 -4.79 0.32
CA MET A 342 -11.74 -3.54 -0.35
C MET A 342 -10.24 -3.26 -0.24
N ALA A 343 -9.64 -3.45 0.95
CA ALA A 343 -8.21 -3.29 1.18
C ALA A 343 -7.37 -4.26 0.34
N VAL A 344 -7.71 -5.56 0.38
CA VAL A 344 -7.01 -6.61 -0.38
C VAL A 344 -7.16 -6.42 -1.88
N THR A 345 -8.35 -6.03 -2.36
CA THR A 345 -8.57 -5.78 -3.79
C THR A 345 -7.76 -4.58 -4.30
N SER A 346 -7.70 -3.50 -3.51
CA SER A 346 -6.91 -2.31 -3.86
C SER A 346 -5.41 -2.59 -3.91
N ALA A 347 -4.87 -3.19 -2.85
CA ALA A 347 -3.44 -3.49 -2.78
C ALA A 347 -3.06 -4.59 -3.79
N GLY A 348 -3.84 -5.68 -3.86
CA GLY A 348 -3.57 -6.80 -4.76
C GLY A 348 -3.57 -6.41 -6.24
N SER A 349 -4.47 -5.50 -6.66
CA SER A 349 -4.45 -5.02 -8.05
C SER A 349 -3.21 -4.20 -8.37
N SER A 350 -2.68 -3.46 -7.39
CA SER A 350 -1.41 -2.73 -7.53
C SER A 350 -0.23 -3.69 -7.67
N GLU A 351 -0.20 -4.76 -6.87
CA GLU A 351 0.83 -5.81 -6.96
C GLU A 351 0.81 -6.56 -8.31
N LEU A 352 -0.37 -6.92 -8.79
CA LEU A 352 -0.53 -7.58 -10.10
C LEU A 352 0.01 -6.69 -11.23
N ILE A 353 -0.27 -5.38 -11.17
CA ILE A 353 0.25 -4.41 -12.14
C ILE A 353 1.77 -4.21 -11.98
N ALA A 354 2.27 -4.20 -10.74
CA ALA A 354 3.69 -4.06 -10.44
C ALA A 354 4.51 -5.22 -11.06
N VAL A 355 4.09 -6.46 -10.84
CA VAL A 355 4.76 -7.64 -11.42
C VAL A 355 4.57 -7.69 -12.93
N SER A 356 3.39 -7.34 -13.43
CA SER A 356 3.14 -7.28 -14.86
C SER A 356 4.05 -6.28 -15.58
N SER A 357 4.24 -5.08 -15.01
CA SER A 357 5.13 -4.08 -15.58
C SER A 357 6.60 -4.51 -15.54
N LEU A 358 7.08 -5.11 -14.44
CA LEU A 358 8.43 -5.70 -14.38
C LEU A 358 8.63 -6.77 -15.47
N CYS A 359 7.70 -7.73 -15.58
CA CYS A 359 7.81 -8.78 -16.58
C CYS A 359 7.70 -8.26 -18.02
N THR A 360 6.94 -7.20 -18.27
CA THR A 360 6.72 -6.69 -19.63
C THR A 360 7.81 -5.73 -20.08
N TYR A 361 8.22 -4.77 -19.25
CA TYR A 361 9.21 -3.76 -19.59
C TYR A 361 10.64 -4.23 -19.29
N ASP A 362 10.89 -4.82 -18.12
CA ASP A 362 12.24 -5.20 -17.67
C ASP A 362 12.68 -6.59 -18.16
N ILE A 363 11.75 -7.50 -18.45
CA ILE A 363 12.08 -8.83 -18.98
C ILE A 363 11.75 -8.93 -20.47
N TYR A 364 10.46 -8.83 -20.83
CA TYR A 364 10.02 -9.12 -22.20
C TYR A 364 10.55 -8.11 -23.20
N ARG A 365 10.25 -6.82 -23.03
CA ARG A 365 10.75 -5.77 -23.94
C ARG A 365 12.27 -5.69 -23.88
N THR A 366 12.84 -5.74 -22.69
CA THR A 366 14.27 -5.52 -22.52
C THR A 366 15.17 -6.66 -23.04
N TYR A 367 14.80 -7.93 -22.86
CA TYR A 367 15.67 -9.06 -23.19
C TYR A 367 15.11 -10.03 -24.23
N ILE A 368 13.80 -10.04 -24.47
CA ILE A 368 13.15 -11.01 -25.37
C ILE A 368 12.79 -10.37 -26.71
N ASN A 369 12.11 -9.20 -26.68
CA ASN A 369 11.67 -8.49 -27.88
C ASN A 369 11.74 -6.96 -27.68
N PRO A 370 12.89 -6.32 -27.98
CA PRO A 370 13.10 -4.87 -27.87
C PRO A 370 12.12 -4.01 -28.66
N ASP A 371 11.64 -4.52 -29.80
CA ASP A 371 10.76 -3.82 -30.73
C ASP A 371 9.28 -4.19 -30.53
N ALA A 372 8.93 -4.72 -29.35
CA ALA A 372 7.55 -5.12 -29.04
C ALA A 372 6.58 -3.93 -29.14
N SER A 373 5.53 -4.10 -29.96
CA SER A 373 4.45 -3.11 -30.08
C SER A 373 3.58 -3.04 -28.81
N GLY A 374 2.91 -1.91 -28.59
CA GLY A 374 2.00 -1.71 -27.45
C GLY A 374 0.90 -2.77 -27.33
N LYS A 375 0.34 -3.24 -28.46
CA LYS A 375 -0.63 -4.35 -28.47
C LYS A 375 -0.03 -5.66 -27.92
N LYS A 376 1.23 -5.95 -28.28
CA LYS A 376 1.92 -7.15 -27.80
C LYS A 376 2.27 -7.03 -26.31
N ILE A 377 2.73 -5.86 -25.89
CA ILE A 377 3.01 -5.55 -24.47
C ILE A 377 1.74 -5.74 -23.63
N LEU A 378 0.59 -5.23 -24.08
CA LEU A 378 -0.68 -5.39 -23.36
C LEU A 378 -1.11 -6.87 -23.27
N SER A 379 -0.92 -7.64 -24.34
CA SER A 379 -1.23 -9.07 -24.32
C SER A 379 -0.34 -9.85 -23.35
N VAL A 380 0.96 -9.56 -23.32
CA VAL A 380 1.91 -10.18 -22.36
C VAL A 380 1.58 -9.74 -20.93
N SER A 381 1.25 -8.47 -20.71
CA SER A 381 0.83 -7.92 -19.43
C SER A 381 -0.34 -8.71 -18.84
N ARG A 382 -1.40 -8.90 -19.62
CA ARG A 382 -2.58 -9.69 -19.20
C ARG A 382 -2.25 -11.14 -18.87
N ALA A 383 -1.37 -11.77 -19.66
CA ALA A 383 -0.93 -13.13 -19.40
C ALA A 383 -0.14 -13.24 -18.09
N VAL A 384 0.74 -12.26 -17.80
CA VAL A 384 1.50 -12.20 -16.54
C VAL A 384 0.58 -11.98 -15.34
N VAL A 385 -0.40 -11.07 -15.44
CA VAL A 385 -1.39 -10.84 -14.36
C VAL A 385 -2.11 -12.13 -13.99
N LEU A 386 -2.60 -12.88 -14.98
CA LEU A 386 -3.26 -14.16 -14.76
C LEU A 386 -2.30 -15.20 -14.15
N GLY A 387 -1.11 -15.34 -14.74
CA GLY A 387 -0.10 -16.31 -14.29
C GLY A 387 0.38 -16.05 -12.85
N PHE A 388 0.70 -14.80 -12.54
CA PHE A 388 1.15 -14.39 -11.21
C PHE A 388 0.03 -14.55 -10.17
N GLY A 389 -1.20 -14.17 -10.49
CA GLY A 389 -2.34 -14.36 -9.59
C GLY A 389 -2.61 -15.83 -9.26
N CYS A 390 -2.54 -16.72 -10.25
CA CYS A 390 -2.64 -18.17 -10.03
C CYS A 390 -1.47 -18.72 -9.20
N PHE A 391 -0.25 -18.27 -9.49
CA PHE A 391 0.95 -18.62 -8.72
C PHE A 391 0.81 -18.20 -7.26
N MET A 392 0.35 -16.99 -6.99
CA MET A 392 0.20 -16.48 -5.62
C MET A 392 -0.92 -17.20 -4.86
N GLY A 393 -2.01 -17.60 -5.51
CA GLY A 393 -3.02 -18.46 -4.89
C GLY A 393 -2.43 -19.81 -4.44
N LEU A 394 -1.63 -20.45 -5.29
CA LEU A 394 -0.91 -21.68 -4.94
C LEU A 394 0.12 -21.45 -3.82
N PHE A 395 0.90 -20.37 -3.92
CA PHE A 395 1.92 -20.04 -2.92
C PHE A 395 1.29 -19.76 -1.55
N ALA A 396 0.16 -19.05 -1.49
CA ALA A 396 -0.61 -18.85 -0.26
C ALA A 396 -1.11 -20.17 0.34
N VAL A 397 -1.53 -21.14 -0.48
CA VAL A 397 -1.87 -22.49 0.02
C VAL A 397 -0.66 -23.19 0.63
N ILE A 398 0.52 -23.07 0.02
CA ILE A 398 1.77 -23.63 0.56
C ILE A 398 2.12 -22.98 1.89
N LEU A 399 2.05 -21.65 1.99
CA LEU A 399 2.33 -20.91 3.22
C LEU A 399 1.36 -21.25 4.35
N ASN A 400 0.05 -21.33 4.05
CA ASN A 400 -0.96 -21.76 5.01
C ASN A 400 -0.72 -23.20 5.49
N LYS A 401 -0.35 -24.13 4.58
CA LYS A 401 0.03 -25.50 4.97
C LYS A 401 1.29 -25.57 5.81
N ALA A 402 2.23 -24.65 5.58
CA ALA A 402 3.45 -24.54 6.35
C ALA A 402 3.21 -23.92 7.74
N GLY A 403 2.03 -23.32 8.01
CA GLY A 403 1.73 -22.64 9.26
C GLY A 403 2.33 -21.23 9.35
N VAL A 404 2.62 -20.60 8.21
CA VAL A 404 3.14 -19.22 8.18
C VAL A 404 1.99 -18.23 8.37
N SER A 405 1.99 -17.51 9.48
CA SER A 405 0.98 -16.49 9.78
C SER A 405 1.28 -15.14 9.12
N LEU A 406 0.27 -14.28 9.07
CA LEU A 406 0.40 -12.89 8.63
C LEU A 406 1.47 -12.16 9.45
N GLY A 407 1.42 -12.27 10.77
CA GLY A 407 2.37 -11.64 11.68
C GLY A 407 3.81 -12.10 11.44
N TRP A 408 4.03 -13.40 11.28
CA TRP A 408 5.35 -13.95 10.99
C TRP A 408 5.93 -13.38 9.70
N MET A 409 5.14 -13.42 8.61
CA MET A 409 5.58 -12.89 7.31
C MET A 409 5.87 -11.39 7.41
N TYR A 410 5.04 -10.65 8.15
CA TYR A 410 5.18 -9.21 8.37
C TYR A 410 6.51 -8.86 9.03
N LEU A 411 6.93 -9.60 10.05
CA LEU A 411 8.20 -9.35 10.73
C LEU A 411 9.41 -9.82 9.90
N ALA A 412 9.26 -10.89 9.12
CA ALA A 412 10.33 -11.45 8.29
C ALA A 412 10.73 -10.57 7.09
N MET A 413 9.82 -9.72 6.59
CA MET A 413 10.01 -9.04 5.31
C MET A 413 11.33 -8.28 5.20
N GLY A 414 11.68 -7.44 6.18
CA GLY A 414 12.89 -6.63 6.07
C GLY A 414 14.18 -7.44 6.21
N VAL A 415 14.16 -8.65 6.77
CA VAL A 415 15.31 -9.57 6.69
C VAL A 415 15.62 -9.89 5.23
N LEU A 416 14.57 -10.23 4.46
CA LEU A 416 14.68 -10.74 3.10
C LEU A 416 14.95 -9.63 2.07
N ILE A 417 14.33 -8.45 2.23
CA ILE A 417 14.38 -7.39 1.21
C ILE A 417 15.00 -6.07 1.69
N GLY A 418 15.27 -5.91 3.00
CA GLY A 418 15.74 -4.65 3.58
C GLY A 418 17.10 -4.18 3.05
N SER A 419 17.98 -5.09 2.64
CA SER A 419 19.31 -4.76 2.12
C SER A 419 19.29 -3.94 0.82
N ALA A 420 18.21 -4.01 0.03
CA ALA A 420 18.08 -3.29 -1.23
C ALA A 420 17.62 -1.83 -1.08
N VAL A 421 17.12 -1.43 0.10
CA VAL A 421 16.52 -0.10 0.36
C VAL A 421 17.50 1.03 0.08
N LEU A 422 18.62 1.05 0.78
CA LEU A 422 19.61 2.12 0.67
C LEU A 422 20.27 2.14 -0.71
N PRO A 423 20.57 0.99 -1.34
CA PRO A 423 20.92 0.95 -2.74
C PRO A 423 19.92 1.61 -3.69
N ILE A 424 18.63 1.29 -3.60
CA ILE A 424 17.61 1.95 -4.43
C ILE A 424 17.52 3.46 -4.12
N ALA A 425 17.59 3.86 -2.85
CA ALA A 425 17.59 5.28 -2.48
C ALA A 425 18.78 6.04 -3.12
N PHE A 426 19.99 5.49 -3.03
CA PHE A 426 21.20 6.11 -3.59
C PHE A 426 21.18 6.18 -5.13
N MET A 427 20.44 5.30 -5.80
CA MET A 427 20.21 5.32 -7.25
C MET A 427 19.65 6.65 -7.77
N LEU A 428 18.86 7.37 -6.96
CA LEU A 428 18.41 8.71 -7.33
C LEU A 428 19.06 9.78 -6.47
N LEU A 429 19.35 9.55 -5.20
CA LEU A 429 19.76 10.62 -4.29
C LEU A 429 21.25 10.95 -4.36
N TRP A 430 22.11 10.00 -4.74
CA TRP A 430 23.55 10.17 -4.63
C TRP A 430 24.28 10.03 -5.96
N ARG A 431 24.89 11.13 -6.41
CA ARG A 431 25.61 11.19 -7.68
C ARG A 431 26.74 10.15 -7.78
N LYS A 432 27.51 9.97 -6.69
CA LYS A 432 28.72 9.15 -6.63
C LYS A 432 28.48 7.65 -6.46
N ALA A 433 27.22 7.25 -6.22
CA ALA A 433 26.90 5.85 -5.92
C ALA A 433 27.20 4.91 -7.10
N ASN A 434 27.97 3.86 -6.84
CA ASN A 434 28.51 2.96 -7.86
C ASN A 434 27.73 1.64 -7.98
N ALA A 435 27.86 0.98 -9.13
CA ALA A 435 27.14 -0.25 -9.43
C ALA A 435 27.60 -1.43 -8.56
N MET A 436 28.91 -1.54 -8.34
CA MET A 436 29.49 -2.65 -7.58
C MET A 436 29.02 -2.63 -6.12
N GLY A 437 29.06 -1.46 -5.47
CA GLY A 437 28.57 -1.29 -4.12
C GLY A 437 27.07 -1.55 -4.01
N ALA A 438 26.28 -1.14 -5.01
CA ALA A 438 24.84 -1.43 -5.03
C ALA A 438 24.56 -2.93 -5.07
N ILE A 439 25.25 -3.68 -5.94
CA ILE A 439 25.10 -5.13 -6.07
C ILE A 439 25.57 -5.86 -4.81
N LEU A 440 26.80 -5.56 -4.37
CA LEU A 440 27.39 -6.22 -3.20
C LEU A 440 26.59 -5.90 -1.93
N GLY A 441 26.19 -4.64 -1.74
CA GLY A 441 25.39 -4.25 -0.59
C GLY A 441 24.06 -4.99 -0.53
N THR A 442 23.32 -5.05 -1.64
CA THR A 442 22.04 -5.76 -1.70
C THR A 442 22.20 -7.25 -1.40
N ILE A 443 23.17 -7.94 -2.02
CA ILE A 443 23.33 -9.40 -1.88
C ILE A 443 23.93 -9.77 -0.51
N VAL A 444 25.07 -9.17 -0.16
CA VAL A 444 25.79 -9.50 1.09
C VAL A 444 24.95 -9.08 2.30
N GLY A 445 24.25 -7.95 2.22
CA GLY A 445 23.36 -7.52 3.29
C GLY A 445 22.23 -8.50 3.56
N CYS A 446 21.59 -9.02 2.51
CA CYS A 446 20.54 -10.04 2.64
C CYS A 446 21.09 -11.33 3.27
N ILE A 447 22.25 -11.81 2.79
CA ILE A 447 22.90 -13.01 3.33
C ILE A 447 23.23 -12.84 4.81
N PHE A 448 23.84 -11.71 5.20
CA PHE A 448 24.17 -11.44 6.60
C PHE A 448 22.93 -11.26 7.47
N GLY A 449 21.86 -10.65 6.93
CA GLY A 449 20.56 -10.56 7.58
C GLY A 449 19.98 -11.94 7.89
N ILE A 450 19.94 -12.84 6.91
CA ILE A 450 19.44 -14.21 7.08
C ILE A 450 20.30 -15.01 8.06
N ILE A 451 21.63 -14.94 7.93
CA ILE A 451 22.55 -15.64 8.85
C ILE A 451 22.31 -15.15 10.27
N THR A 452 22.23 -13.84 10.49
CA THR A 452 22.00 -13.26 11.82
C THR A 452 20.65 -13.68 12.37
N TRP A 453 19.58 -13.58 11.56
CA TRP A 453 18.23 -13.97 11.95
C TRP A 453 18.17 -15.42 12.47
N LEU A 454 18.68 -16.36 11.69
CA LEU A 454 18.66 -17.78 12.05
C LEU A 454 19.65 -18.11 13.18
N SER A 455 20.80 -17.44 13.24
CA SER A 455 21.78 -17.63 14.31
C SER A 455 21.25 -17.15 15.66
N VAL A 456 20.61 -15.98 15.70
CA VAL A 456 19.99 -15.47 16.93
C VAL A 456 18.87 -16.41 17.39
N ALA A 457 18.02 -16.88 16.47
CA ALA A 457 17.00 -17.88 16.82
C ALA A 457 17.62 -19.16 17.43
N ALA A 458 18.70 -19.67 16.83
CA ALA A 458 19.40 -20.86 17.31
C ALA A 458 20.07 -20.66 18.67
N VAL A 459 20.72 -19.51 18.89
CA VAL A 459 21.47 -19.22 20.13
C VAL A 459 20.54 -18.91 21.30
N GLU A 460 19.49 -18.14 21.07
CA GLU A 460 18.60 -17.66 22.13
C GLU A 460 17.57 -18.71 22.54
N TYR A 461 17.10 -19.54 21.60
CA TYR A 461 16.03 -20.52 21.82
C TYR A 461 16.46 -21.98 21.64
N GLY A 462 17.73 -22.24 21.28
CA GLY A 462 18.29 -23.60 21.14
C GLY A 462 17.77 -24.41 19.94
N ARG A 463 16.89 -23.86 19.10
CA ARG A 463 16.31 -24.50 17.92
C ARG A 463 15.90 -23.47 16.88
N VAL A 464 15.79 -23.90 15.63
CA VAL A 464 15.28 -23.06 14.53
C VAL A 464 14.02 -23.70 13.95
N ASN A 465 12.88 -23.04 14.14
CA ASN A 465 11.57 -23.40 13.60
C ASN A 465 10.70 -22.13 13.42
N LEU A 466 9.46 -22.26 12.94
CA LEU A 466 8.60 -21.10 12.69
C LEU A 466 8.32 -20.25 13.93
N ASP A 467 8.08 -20.89 15.07
CA ASP A 467 7.89 -20.22 16.36
C ASP A 467 9.12 -19.38 16.76
N THR A 468 10.29 -20.01 16.86
CA THR A 468 11.53 -19.36 17.30
C THR A 468 12.03 -18.30 16.33
N SER A 469 11.96 -18.56 15.02
CA SER A 469 12.31 -17.57 13.99
C SER A 469 11.33 -16.39 13.95
N GLY A 470 10.08 -16.60 14.36
CA GLY A 470 9.02 -15.60 14.45
C GLY A 470 9.13 -14.64 15.63
N ARG A 471 10.02 -14.91 16.60
CA ARG A 471 10.16 -14.07 17.79
C ARG A 471 10.84 -12.73 17.47
N ASN A 472 10.51 -11.73 18.27
CA ASN A 472 10.96 -10.35 18.06
C ASN A 472 12.48 -10.20 18.04
N ALA A 473 13.24 -10.91 18.88
CA ALA A 473 14.69 -10.74 18.95
C ALA A 473 15.44 -11.22 17.67
N PRO A 474 15.19 -12.45 17.16
CA PRO A 474 15.70 -12.87 15.86
C PRO A 474 15.29 -11.92 14.72
N MET A 475 14.01 -11.53 14.69
CA MET A 475 13.49 -10.65 13.65
C MET A 475 14.17 -9.27 13.69
N LEU A 476 14.31 -8.68 14.86
CA LEU A 476 15.01 -7.40 15.06
C LEU A 476 16.44 -7.47 14.55
N ALA A 477 17.20 -8.47 14.97
CA ALA A 477 18.60 -8.63 14.60
C ALA A 477 18.76 -8.82 13.09
N GLY A 478 17.96 -9.71 12.48
CA GLY A 478 17.98 -9.96 11.05
C GLY A 478 17.63 -8.72 10.21
N ASN A 479 16.57 -8.01 10.59
CA ASN A 479 16.11 -6.82 9.89
C ASN A 479 17.19 -5.71 9.93
N LEU A 480 17.72 -5.42 11.13
CA LEU A 480 18.75 -4.39 11.30
C LEU A 480 20.02 -4.73 10.55
N VAL A 481 20.52 -5.97 10.64
CA VAL A 481 21.72 -6.37 9.91
C VAL A 481 21.49 -6.26 8.40
N SER A 482 20.34 -6.71 7.89
CA SER A 482 20.04 -6.66 6.45
C SER A 482 20.12 -5.24 5.88
N ILE A 483 19.40 -4.29 6.46
CA ILE A 483 19.37 -2.90 5.96
C ILE A 483 20.67 -2.14 6.21
N LEU A 484 21.28 -2.29 7.40
CA LEU A 484 22.45 -1.50 7.79
C LEU A 484 23.70 -1.96 7.05
N THR A 485 23.92 -3.28 6.94
CA THR A 485 25.08 -3.80 6.21
C THR A 485 24.96 -3.55 4.71
N GLY A 486 23.77 -3.70 4.13
CA GLY A 486 23.56 -3.38 2.71
C GLY A 486 23.81 -1.92 2.38
N GLY A 487 23.35 -1.01 3.24
CA GLY A 487 23.66 0.42 3.16
C GLY A 487 25.13 0.75 3.34
N ALA A 488 25.77 0.19 4.37
CA ALA A 488 27.15 0.44 4.70
C ALA A 488 28.10 -0.01 3.59
N ILE A 489 27.90 -1.23 3.06
CA ILE A 489 28.70 -1.77 1.94
C ILE A 489 28.55 -0.86 0.72
N HIS A 490 27.33 -0.50 0.34
CA HIS A 490 27.13 0.37 -0.81
C HIS A 490 27.76 1.76 -0.60
N ALA A 491 27.63 2.33 0.59
CA ALA A 491 28.24 3.62 0.93
C ALA A 491 29.76 3.57 0.86
N VAL A 492 30.39 2.60 1.52
CA VAL A 492 31.85 2.43 1.54
C VAL A 492 32.38 2.20 0.13
N CYS A 493 31.80 1.27 -0.63
CA CYS A 493 32.21 1.02 -2.01
C CYS A 493 32.07 2.28 -2.88
N SER A 494 31.03 3.09 -2.69
CA SER A 494 30.80 4.32 -3.45
C SER A 494 31.73 5.47 -3.05
N LEU A 495 32.24 5.47 -1.82
CA LEU A 495 33.26 6.41 -1.37
C LEU A 495 34.65 6.01 -1.88
N LEU A 496 34.95 4.70 -1.90
CA LEU A 496 36.22 4.17 -2.41
C LEU A 496 36.33 4.25 -3.94
N TRP A 497 35.23 3.95 -4.66
CA TRP A 497 35.19 3.93 -6.12
C TRP A 497 34.00 4.74 -6.67
N PRO A 498 34.02 6.08 -6.55
CA PRO A 498 32.89 6.92 -6.90
C PRO A 498 32.60 6.97 -8.41
N HIS A 499 31.33 6.87 -8.80
CA HIS A 499 30.88 7.09 -10.18
C HIS A 499 30.24 8.48 -10.31
N ASN A 500 30.79 9.41 -11.09
CA ASN A 500 30.21 10.76 -11.24
C ASN A 500 29.03 10.79 -12.24
N TYR A 501 27.91 10.15 -11.90
CA TYR A 501 26.77 10.00 -12.81
C TYR A 501 26.02 11.31 -13.08
N ASN A 502 25.48 11.52 -14.29
CA ASN A 502 24.80 12.78 -14.69
C ASN A 502 23.30 12.63 -15.01
N TRP A 503 22.75 11.41 -14.91
CA TRP A 503 21.35 11.05 -15.18
C TRP A 503 20.91 11.27 -16.64
N ASP A 504 21.83 11.32 -17.59
CA ASP A 504 21.45 11.47 -19.01
C ASP A 504 20.86 10.17 -19.57
N THR A 505 21.47 9.02 -19.26
CA THR A 505 20.97 7.73 -19.75
C THR A 505 19.59 7.39 -19.17
N THR A 506 19.28 7.79 -17.94
CA THR A 506 17.93 7.60 -17.36
C THR A 506 16.88 8.54 -17.96
N ARG A 507 17.27 9.70 -18.50
CA ARG A 507 16.35 10.59 -19.24
C ARG A 507 16.06 10.08 -20.65
N GLN A 508 16.93 9.25 -21.21
CA GLN A 508 16.82 8.66 -22.54
C GLN A 508 16.00 7.36 -22.60
N ILE A 509 15.42 6.90 -21.49
CA ILE A 509 14.52 5.75 -21.47
C ILE A 509 13.38 5.98 -22.47
N THR A 510 13.11 5.01 -23.34
CA THR A 510 12.19 5.17 -24.48
C THR A 510 10.76 4.80 -24.11
N ILE A 511 9.84 5.71 -24.38
CA ILE A 511 8.39 5.50 -24.29
C ILE A 511 7.96 4.55 -25.42
N VAL A 512 7.05 3.61 -25.16
CA VAL A 512 6.60 2.62 -26.15
C VAL A 512 5.75 3.27 -27.23
N GLU A 513 4.87 4.18 -26.82
CA GLU A 513 4.02 4.97 -27.72
C GLU A 513 4.30 6.46 -27.47
N LYS A 514 4.72 7.20 -28.50
CA LYS A 514 4.93 8.65 -28.39
C LYS A 514 3.58 9.36 -28.31
N GLU A 515 2.99 9.40 -27.14
CA GLU A 515 1.88 10.32 -26.85
C GLU A 515 2.45 11.68 -26.44
N GLU A 516 1.93 12.76 -27.01
CA GLU A 516 2.18 14.10 -26.47
C GLU A 516 1.61 14.17 -25.05
N SER A 517 2.40 14.66 -24.10
CA SER A 517 1.90 14.83 -22.74
C SER A 517 0.86 15.94 -22.72
N ASP A 518 -0.34 15.66 -22.22
CA ASP A 518 -1.39 16.66 -21.95
C ASP A 518 -0.99 17.68 -20.87
N LEU A 519 0.19 17.54 -20.25
CA LEU A 519 0.66 18.42 -19.18
C LEU A 519 1.46 19.61 -19.76
N PRO A 520 1.23 20.83 -19.25
CA PRO A 520 2.03 21.98 -19.63
C PRO A 520 3.53 21.75 -19.40
N ALA A 521 4.37 22.14 -20.36
CA ALA A 521 5.84 22.03 -20.25
C ALA A 521 6.39 22.69 -18.97
N GLU A 522 5.67 23.67 -18.42
CA GLU A 522 6.00 24.31 -17.14
C GLU A 522 6.04 23.37 -15.93
N GLU A 523 5.36 22.23 -15.99
CA GLU A 523 5.37 21.25 -14.90
C GLU A 523 6.67 20.50 -14.74
N PHE A 524 7.40 20.35 -15.84
CA PHE A 524 8.68 19.68 -15.88
C PHE A 524 9.86 20.64 -15.69
N LYS A 525 9.60 21.94 -15.48
CA LYS A 525 10.65 22.93 -15.18
C LYS A 525 11.42 22.52 -13.92
N GLU A 526 12.74 22.36 -14.07
CA GLU A 526 13.66 21.93 -13.02
C GLU A 526 13.52 22.74 -11.73
N GLU A 527 13.30 24.06 -11.84
CA GLU A 527 13.12 24.96 -10.69
C GLU A 527 11.88 24.60 -9.85
N LYS A 528 10.75 24.31 -10.52
CA LYS A 528 9.50 23.92 -9.86
C LYS A 528 9.66 22.59 -9.13
N LEU A 529 10.33 21.62 -9.76
CA LEU A 529 10.62 20.31 -9.16
C LEU A 529 11.59 20.41 -7.98
N LYS A 530 12.62 21.25 -8.07
CA LYS A 530 13.54 21.53 -6.95
C LYS A 530 12.82 22.18 -5.77
N LYS A 531 11.92 23.13 -6.03
CA LYS A 531 11.10 23.77 -4.99
C LYS A 531 10.17 22.76 -4.32
N ALA A 532 9.48 21.92 -5.12
CA ALA A 532 8.63 20.85 -4.61
C ALA A 532 9.42 19.84 -3.75
N LYS A 533 10.62 19.46 -4.19
CA LYS A 533 11.53 18.60 -3.40
C LYS A 533 11.91 19.25 -2.07
N SER A 534 12.39 20.49 -2.09
CA SER A 534 12.80 21.18 -0.86
C SER A 534 11.63 21.26 0.13
N TRP A 535 10.43 21.53 -0.38
CA TRP A 535 9.21 21.56 0.42
C TRP A 535 8.90 20.19 1.05
N ILE A 536 8.87 19.10 0.27
CA ILE A 536 8.53 17.80 0.83
C ILE A 536 9.61 17.27 1.76
N MET A 537 10.89 17.57 1.51
CA MET A 537 11.95 17.22 2.45
C MET A 537 11.77 17.97 3.78
N LYS A 538 11.51 19.28 3.73
CA LYS A 538 11.30 20.09 4.95
C LYS A 538 10.14 19.56 5.78
N TRP A 539 8.98 19.38 5.16
CA TRP A 539 7.77 18.95 5.87
C TRP A 539 7.80 17.46 6.19
N GLY A 540 8.19 16.60 5.26
CA GLY A 540 8.32 15.16 5.48
C GLY A 540 9.25 14.85 6.65
N VAL A 541 10.48 15.40 6.66
CA VAL A 541 11.42 15.21 7.77
C VAL A 541 10.90 15.86 9.06
N GLY A 542 10.30 17.05 8.97
CA GLY A 542 9.70 17.72 10.13
C GLY A 542 8.61 16.87 10.79
N PHE A 543 7.68 16.31 10.01
CA PHE A 543 6.64 15.42 10.52
C PHE A 543 7.21 14.08 11.01
N THR A 544 8.22 13.51 10.35
CA THR A 544 8.92 12.32 10.85
C THR A 544 9.52 12.59 12.24
N ILE A 545 10.20 13.72 12.45
CA ILE A 545 10.75 14.08 13.77
C ILE A 545 9.61 14.24 14.80
N VAL A 546 8.52 14.91 14.44
CA VAL A 546 7.38 15.10 15.35
C VAL A 546 6.76 13.76 15.75
N ILE A 547 6.49 12.88 14.79
CA ILE A 547 5.78 11.62 15.02
C ILE A 547 6.68 10.57 15.68
N VAL A 548 7.95 10.47 15.30
CA VAL A 548 8.82 9.34 15.72
C VAL A 548 9.67 9.68 16.93
N ILE A 549 10.00 10.96 17.11
CA ILE A 549 10.91 11.42 18.18
C ILE A 549 10.13 12.23 19.21
N LEU A 550 9.48 13.31 18.77
CA LEU A 550 8.89 14.30 19.67
C LEU A 550 7.69 13.70 20.45
N TRP A 551 6.74 13.08 19.76
CA TRP A 551 5.55 12.51 20.41
C TRP A 551 5.91 11.39 21.42
N PRO A 552 6.73 10.37 21.07
CA PRO A 552 7.15 9.37 22.05
C PRO A 552 7.82 10.01 23.26
N LEU A 553 8.80 10.90 23.04
CA LEU A 553 9.52 11.60 24.11
C LEU A 553 8.58 12.38 25.04
N LEU A 554 7.56 13.06 24.52
CA LEU A 554 6.57 13.77 25.33
C LEU A 554 5.64 12.83 26.11
N SER A 555 5.44 11.61 25.62
CA SER A 555 4.61 10.61 26.30
C SER A 555 5.35 9.81 27.38
N LEU A 556 6.70 9.75 27.36
CA LEU A 556 7.47 8.98 28.35
C LEU A 556 7.26 9.47 29.80
N PRO A 557 7.23 10.79 30.10
CA PRO A 557 7.03 11.29 31.46
C PRO A 557 5.67 10.92 32.06
N ALA A 558 4.68 10.59 31.20
CA ALA A 558 3.37 10.17 31.67
C ALA A 558 3.42 8.82 32.40
N GLY A 559 4.41 7.97 32.10
CA GLY A 559 4.51 6.63 32.68
C GLY A 559 3.28 5.78 32.34
N GLU A 560 2.38 5.63 33.31
CA GLU A 560 1.05 5.06 33.10
C GLU A 560 0.04 6.20 32.89
N PHE A 561 -0.68 6.18 31.78
CA PHE A 561 -1.59 7.26 31.41
C PHE A 561 -2.70 7.41 32.44
N SER A 562 -3.04 8.65 32.77
CA SER A 562 -4.25 8.96 33.52
C SER A 562 -5.48 8.81 32.62
N VAL A 563 -6.67 8.72 33.21
CA VAL A 563 -7.94 8.73 32.46
C VAL A 563 -8.05 9.95 31.54
N GLY A 564 -7.57 11.12 31.98
CA GLY A 564 -7.56 12.34 31.16
C GLY A 564 -6.61 12.24 29.96
N TYR A 565 -5.42 11.68 30.16
CA TYR A 565 -4.45 11.46 29.08
C TYR A 565 -4.95 10.39 28.08
N PHE A 566 -5.55 9.30 28.57
CA PHE A 566 -6.16 8.30 27.70
C PHE A 566 -7.38 8.84 26.95
N THR A 567 -8.21 9.67 27.60
CA THR A 567 -9.32 10.34 26.93
C THR A 567 -8.80 11.25 25.82
N PHE A 568 -7.72 11.99 26.06
CA PHE A 568 -7.06 12.76 25.01
C PHE A 568 -6.54 11.88 23.86
N TRP A 569 -5.95 10.73 24.16
CA TRP A 569 -5.54 9.74 23.14
C TRP A 569 -6.73 9.27 22.28
N ALA A 570 -7.83 8.88 22.92
CA ALA A 570 -9.04 8.44 22.22
C ALA A 570 -9.65 9.58 21.37
N VAL A 571 -9.65 10.81 21.89
CA VAL A 571 -10.09 12.00 21.12
C VAL A 571 -9.21 12.24 19.91
N ILE A 572 -7.88 12.06 20.01
CA ILE A 572 -7.00 12.13 18.84
C ILE A 572 -7.37 11.04 17.83
N ALA A 573 -7.57 9.79 18.27
CA ALA A 573 -7.95 8.69 17.38
C ALA A 573 -9.28 8.96 16.67
N ILE A 574 -10.29 9.50 17.37
CA ILE A 574 -11.58 9.90 16.77
C ILE A 574 -11.35 11.06 15.79
N ALA A 575 -10.80 12.19 16.25
CA ALA A 575 -10.68 13.40 15.47
C ALA A 575 -9.83 13.18 14.21
N TRP A 576 -8.66 12.54 14.34
CA TRP A 576 -7.78 12.30 13.21
C TRP A 576 -8.40 11.29 12.23
N GLY A 577 -9.01 10.22 12.74
CA GLY A 577 -9.74 9.25 11.91
C GLY A 577 -10.87 9.92 11.11
N THR A 578 -11.67 10.77 11.76
CA THR A 578 -12.80 11.47 11.11
C THR A 578 -12.34 12.55 10.14
N ILE A 579 -11.38 13.39 10.53
CA ILE A 579 -10.86 14.44 9.65
C ILE A 579 -10.15 13.83 8.45
N GLY A 580 -9.34 12.78 8.67
CA GLY A 580 -8.69 12.02 7.60
C GLY A 580 -9.70 11.44 6.61
N SER A 581 -10.74 10.77 7.12
CA SER A 581 -11.85 10.25 6.33
C SER A 581 -12.56 11.34 5.53
N ALA A 582 -12.91 12.47 6.17
CA ALA A 582 -13.56 13.58 5.49
C ALA A 582 -12.70 14.14 4.36
N VAL A 583 -11.39 14.28 4.57
CA VAL A 583 -10.47 14.79 3.56
C VAL A 583 -10.34 13.82 2.38
N ILE A 584 -10.13 12.53 2.62
CA ILE A 584 -9.95 11.54 1.54
C ILE A 584 -11.23 11.29 0.76
N ILE A 585 -12.40 11.39 1.39
CA ILE A 585 -13.69 11.23 0.71
C ILE A 585 -14.06 12.53 -0.05
N ALA A 586 -13.98 13.70 0.59
CA ALA A 586 -14.49 14.93 -0.01
C ALA A 586 -13.52 15.56 -1.03
N LEU A 587 -12.21 15.57 -0.76
CA LEU A 587 -11.25 16.31 -1.58
C LEU A 587 -11.18 15.83 -3.05
N PRO A 588 -11.16 14.52 -3.36
CA PRO A 588 -11.18 14.06 -4.75
C PRO A 588 -12.46 14.46 -5.48
N LEU A 589 -13.61 14.45 -4.80
CA LEU A 589 -14.90 14.87 -5.36
C LEU A 589 -14.91 16.35 -5.68
N ILE A 590 -14.40 17.19 -4.76
CA ILE A 590 -14.30 18.65 -4.95
C ILE A 590 -13.37 18.97 -6.13
N GLU A 591 -12.19 18.33 -6.20
CA GLU A 591 -11.24 18.56 -7.30
C GLU A 591 -11.75 18.09 -8.67
N SER A 592 -12.66 17.12 -8.68
CA SER A 592 -13.21 16.51 -9.89
C SER A 592 -14.60 17.04 -10.26
N TRP A 593 -15.15 17.99 -9.48
CA TRP A 593 -16.53 18.44 -9.61
C TRP A 593 -16.87 19.00 -10.99
N GLU A 594 -15.99 19.82 -11.57
CA GLU A 594 -16.19 20.36 -12.92
C GLU A 594 -16.23 19.25 -13.98
N THR A 595 -15.36 18.25 -13.87
CA THR A 595 -15.36 17.08 -14.78
C THR A 595 -16.62 16.24 -14.61
N ILE A 596 -17.04 15.99 -13.36
CA ILE A 596 -18.27 15.27 -13.05
C ILE A 596 -19.49 16.01 -13.63
N LYS A 597 -19.52 17.34 -13.49
CA LYS A 597 -20.57 18.20 -14.04
C LYS A 597 -20.57 18.16 -15.57
N SER A 598 -19.41 18.19 -16.22
CA SER A 598 -19.30 18.04 -17.68
C SER A 598 -19.80 16.68 -18.16
N VAL A 599 -19.47 15.59 -17.46
CA VAL A 599 -20.00 14.25 -17.78
C VAL A 599 -21.50 14.19 -17.56
N TYR A 600 -22.00 14.71 -16.44
CA TYR A 600 -23.43 14.76 -16.15
C TYR A 600 -24.19 15.54 -17.21
N VAL A 601 -23.73 16.75 -17.56
CA VAL A 601 -24.34 17.55 -18.63
C VAL A 601 -24.24 16.83 -19.98
N GLY A 602 -23.09 16.23 -20.30
CA GLY A 602 -22.87 15.46 -21.51
C GLY A 602 -23.80 14.25 -21.65
N MET A 603 -24.11 13.55 -20.56
CA MET A 603 -25.11 12.48 -20.59
C MET A 603 -26.50 13.01 -21.02
N PHE A 604 -26.89 14.21 -20.60
CA PHE A 604 -28.20 14.76 -20.99
C PHE A 604 -28.21 15.50 -22.34
N THR A 605 -27.10 16.10 -22.76
CA THR A 605 -27.03 16.90 -24.00
C THR A 605 -26.51 16.11 -25.19
N ASN A 606 -25.48 15.28 -25.00
CA ASN A 606 -24.84 14.53 -26.08
C ASN A 606 -25.65 13.28 -26.45
N ASP A 607 -26.39 12.65 -25.53
CA ASP A 607 -27.31 11.57 -25.91
C ASP A 607 -28.40 12.06 -26.84
N ARG A 608 -28.92 13.27 -26.60
CA ARG A 608 -29.90 13.94 -27.45
C ARG A 608 -29.35 14.34 -28.82
N LEU A 609 -28.04 14.61 -28.89
CA LEU A 609 -27.33 14.98 -30.12
C LEU A 609 -26.96 13.73 -30.93
N MET A 610 -26.54 12.66 -30.24
CA MET A 610 -26.28 11.35 -30.84
C MET A 610 -27.57 10.68 -31.32
N GLU A 611 -28.68 10.77 -30.58
CA GLU A 611 -30.00 10.35 -31.07
C GLU A 611 -30.36 11.08 -32.37
N LYS A 612 -30.15 12.40 -32.43
CA LYS A 612 -30.40 13.18 -33.64
C LYS A 612 -29.47 12.81 -34.80
N VAL A 613 -28.20 12.52 -34.53
CA VAL A 613 -27.23 12.09 -35.54
C VAL A 613 -27.56 10.69 -36.05
N GLU A 614 -27.96 9.78 -35.16
CA GLU A 614 -28.43 8.44 -35.54
C GLU A 614 -29.73 8.51 -36.34
N GLU A 615 -30.68 9.36 -35.94
CA GLU A 615 -31.91 9.62 -36.69
C GLU A 615 -31.61 10.23 -38.08
N MET A 616 -30.66 11.17 -38.16
CA MET A 616 -30.20 11.74 -39.43
C MET A 616 -29.50 10.71 -40.30
N ASN A 617 -28.62 9.87 -39.75
CA ASN A 617 -27.93 8.81 -40.49
C ASN A 617 -28.91 7.73 -40.97
N PHE A 618 -29.92 7.39 -40.16
CA PHE A 618 -30.98 6.48 -40.56
C PHE A 618 -31.81 7.07 -41.71
N LYS A 619 -32.20 8.35 -41.63
CA LYS A 619 -32.86 9.07 -42.72
C LYS A 619 -31.98 9.12 -43.98
N LEU A 620 -30.69 9.44 -43.84
CA LEU A 620 -29.74 9.51 -44.94
C LEU A 620 -29.58 8.15 -45.64
N ASN A 621 -29.39 7.06 -44.88
CA ASN A 621 -29.31 5.71 -45.42
C ASN A 621 -30.61 5.28 -46.09
N SER A 622 -31.78 5.64 -45.52
CA SER A 622 -33.07 5.35 -46.16
C SER A 622 -33.26 6.11 -47.48
N ILE A 623 -32.76 7.35 -47.57
CA ILE A 623 -32.77 8.15 -48.80
C ILE A 623 -31.81 7.57 -49.83
N MET A 624 -30.61 7.16 -49.41
CA MET A 624 -29.61 6.52 -50.29
C MET A 624 -30.14 5.21 -50.88
N LEU A 625 -30.90 4.42 -50.10
CA LEU A 625 -31.55 3.20 -50.59
C LEU A 625 -32.74 3.46 -51.52
N ALA A 626 -33.43 4.59 -51.37
CA ALA A 626 -34.57 4.96 -52.20
C ALA A 626 -34.19 5.65 -53.52
N ILE A 627 -33.00 6.25 -53.61
CA ILE A 627 -32.54 7.04 -54.76
C ILE A 627 -31.13 6.59 -55.17
N PRO A 628 -31.00 5.68 -56.16
CA PRO A 628 -29.71 5.14 -56.60
C PRO A 628 -28.70 6.20 -57.09
N GLU A 629 -29.19 7.36 -57.54
CA GLU A 629 -28.37 8.48 -58.00
C GLU A 629 -27.71 9.24 -56.84
N ALA A 630 -28.34 9.25 -55.65
CA ALA A 630 -27.82 9.91 -54.46
C ALA A 630 -26.62 9.16 -53.86
N GLU A 631 -26.62 7.83 -53.93
CA GLU A 631 -25.50 6.99 -53.49
C GLU A 631 -24.23 7.24 -54.32
N LYS A 632 -24.38 7.38 -55.64
CA LYS A 632 -23.27 7.74 -56.53
C LYS A 632 -22.70 9.13 -56.25
N ALA A 633 -23.55 10.12 -56.00
CA ALA A 633 -23.10 11.48 -55.67
C ALA A 633 -22.35 11.54 -54.32
N TYR A 634 -22.84 10.81 -53.32
CA TYR A 634 -22.20 10.72 -52.00
C TYR A 634 -20.80 10.06 -52.07
N LEU A 635 -20.66 8.97 -52.82
CA LEU A 635 -19.37 8.31 -53.01
C LEU A 635 -18.36 9.20 -53.74
N LEU A 636 -18.81 9.99 -54.72
CA LEU A 636 -17.99 10.98 -55.44
C LEU A 636 -17.51 12.13 -54.55
N GLU A 637 -18.34 12.64 -53.64
CA GLU A 637 -17.90 13.66 -52.66
C GLU A 637 -16.94 13.10 -51.61
N LYS A 638 -17.16 11.85 -51.18
CA LYS A 638 -16.28 11.17 -50.22
C LYS A 638 -14.88 10.88 -50.78
N GLU A 639 -14.77 10.64 -52.08
CA GLU A 639 -13.48 10.57 -52.78
C GLU A 639 -12.79 11.93 -52.91
N LYS A 640 -13.54 13.03 -53.03
CA LYS A 640 -12.97 14.40 -53.05
C LYS A 640 -12.50 14.90 -51.68
N ALA A 641 -13.00 14.30 -50.59
CA ALA A 641 -12.67 14.68 -49.22
C ALA A 641 -11.50 13.86 -48.62
N LYS A 642 -10.98 12.86 -49.36
CA LYS A 642 -9.69 12.22 -49.09
C LYS A 642 -8.60 12.93 -49.87
#